data_AF-A0A4Q4TSU9-F1
#
_entry.id   AF-A0A4Q4TSU9-F1
#
_cell.length_a   1.000
_cell.length_b   1.000
_cell.length_c   1.000
_cell.angle_alpha   90.00
_cell.angle_beta   90.00
_cell.angle_gamma   90.00
#
_symmetry.space_group_name_H-M   'P 1'
#
loop_
_entity.id
_entity.type
_entity.pdbx_description
1 polymer ?
#
loop_
_entity_poly.entity_id
_entity_poly.type
_entity_poly.pdbx_seq_one_letter_code
_entity_poly.pdbx_strand_id
1 'polypeptide(L)'
;MRYSFLETITLAALAGLSSTQELSGTILGCADVRCPNLEDSADNVCTLVDRTFSDIGLVRIPTDVEELSWVQGNNITDDEGERRITSSFYLGTPFELNTGDTRACAAFFHESTARFPGGDVDTAQGTCEQAGVDIACIDALVARARALRVEDGEDACEKLQEEFLAKLDQECRGLAGTDRWESVRVRPIFGTGAPDVILSSDNLTSNCWPIEPKEHDLAFIESHEVTTRNLTDARTNDLFYDVTPILTVFYGAENGLVANFSSQMTCLKVVNSSVTLERILEEQREEEEGAAAAIHISGAMAVITGVVTVFSLLLLLSKSRYSFNYLDQAATQSRRQALNYYGFVAHGSVLIVLILSSVYRAGAFLIRRSRRDRASYVAVPGSPVLKRQRQNALGSWSATARSAVWWLGDEVTFLGRNWGQRGELVFGSLWAMWLLSLCVIGTGNDYLHLTKRFGIVAVSQLPVQYVLALKKFNPVALIFRSSHEEVNRWHRVLGRVIYCLMCLHAAFYLNYYYQTGILRRRIVDIVPALGLTAFIGMVLLNTTALSLIRRYSYRIFFVTHLIVALALPPVIFFHHRSSAFYVVEALALFIIDLTLRKMDTFTTDASLVLIPGSNLIKIVAPVPPQKISRFRESPGTHVYLSIPAPSRPSPSAVSAANYIFEFMFNPFTIASVDEHSTDLTLIARCRDGPMTQTLARLANGSTTGMKVPLSIEGPYGCAARFPNFAGPGFDQILLVAGGVGASFVLPIYRSLLGENPGAGVTMIWVVRSASDATWPASDASQSILKDDKVQLYLTGDILESTSGTGTLSGGATELEMAHLSQRRPEYSPDRNCRRPDLRKIVDDVFKHGVEERVAVMVCGPEGMAHELRRHVGTWVRKGRKVWWHNEGFSW
;
A
#
# COMPACT_ATOMS: atom_id res chain seq x y z
N MET A 1 -39.22 -30.36 -16.40
CA MET A 1 -38.82 -29.04 -16.91
C MET A 1 -38.25 -28.14 -15.80
N ARG A 2 -37.19 -28.58 -15.06
CA ARG A 2 -36.52 -27.80 -14.00
C ARG A 2 -35.06 -28.26 -13.77
N TYR A 3 -34.29 -28.39 -14.84
CA TYR A 3 -32.83 -28.62 -14.75
C TYR A 3 -32.02 -27.70 -15.68
N SER A 4 -32.65 -26.73 -16.36
CA SER A 4 -32.00 -25.85 -17.35
C SER A 4 -31.44 -24.54 -16.78
N PHE A 5 -31.69 -24.23 -15.50
CA PHE A 5 -31.32 -22.95 -14.88
C PHE A 5 -30.02 -23.03 -14.05
N LEU A 6 -29.57 -24.24 -13.70
CA LEU A 6 -28.35 -24.44 -12.90
C LEU A 6 -27.11 -24.67 -13.80
N GLU A 7 -27.28 -25.33 -14.94
CA GLU A 7 -26.19 -25.56 -15.91
C GLU A 7 -25.77 -24.29 -16.67
N THR A 8 -26.72 -23.38 -16.88
CA THR A 8 -26.48 -22.07 -17.53
C THR A 8 -25.67 -21.11 -16.65
N ILE A 9 -25.77 -21.22 -15.31
CA ILE A 9 -24.98 -20.40 -14.38
C ILE A 9 -23.54 -20.94 -14.25
N THR A 10 -23.33 -22.25 -14.38
CA THR A 10 -21.99 -22.86 -14.35
C THR A 10 -21.17 -22.67 -15.62
N LEU A 11 -21.81 -22.53 -16.80
CA LEU A 11 -21.12 -22.27 -18.07
C LEU A 11 -20.84 -20.77 -18.31
N ALA A 12 -21.67 -19.87 -17.79
CA ALA A 12 -21.38 -18.43 -17.83
C ALA A 12 -20.22 -18.00 -16.90
N ALA A 13 -19.94 -18.79 -15.85
CA ALA A 13 -18.87 -18.50 -14.88
C ALA A 13 -17.46 -18.95 -15.32
N LEU A 14 -17.33 -19.68 -16.44
CA LEU A 14 -16.04 -20.12 -16.99
C LEU A 14 -15.56 -19.28 -18.19
N ALA A 15 -16.35 -18.31 -18.65
CA ALA A 15 -15.99 -17.42 -19.77
C ALA A 15 -15.55 -16.00 -19.33
N GLY A 16 -15.44 -15.73 -18.02
CA GLY A 16 -15.13 -14.39 -17.47
C GLY A 16 -13.78 -14.28 -16.76
N LEU A 17 -12.84 -15.18 -17.01
CA LEU A 17 -11.49 -15.17 -16.42
C LEU A 17 -10.43 -14.76 -17.44
N SER A 18 -10.55 -13.53 -17.93
CA SER A 18 -9.41 -12.78 -18.49
C SER A 18 -9.83 -11.32 -18.63
N SER A 19 -9.70 -10.58 -17.53
CA SER A 19 -9.46 -9.15 -17.65
C SER A 19 -8.49 -8.79 -16.53
N THR A 20 -7.24 -9.21 -16.73
CA THR A 20 -6.13 -8.31 -16.48
C THR A 20 -6.49 -7.00 -17.16
N GLN A 21 -6.37 -5.87 -16.47
CA GLN A 21 -6.37 -4.58 -17.13
C GLN A 21 -5.10 -4.58 -17.99
N GLU A 22 -5.22 -5.13 -19.20
CA GLU A 22 -4.18 -5.10 -20.20
C GLU A 22 -4.07 -3.65 -20.63
N LEU A 23 -2.91 -3.04 -20.42
CA LEU A 23 -2.54 -1.78 -21.06
C LEU A 23 -2.47 -1.90 -22.61
N SER A 24 -2.86 -3.05 -23.18
CA SER A 24 -2.70 -3.42 -24.60
C SER A 24 -3.68 -2.70 -25.55
N GLY A 25 -4.43 -1.69 -25.11
CA GLY A 25 -5.35 -0.95 -25.98
C GLY A 25 -5.80 0.42 -25.47
N THR A 26 -5.20 0.93 -24.39
CA THR A 26 -5.54 2.23 -23.80
C THR A 26 -4.34 3.16 -23.96
N ILE A 27 -4.55 4.32 -24.58
CA ILE A 27 -3.51 5.33 -24.75
C ILE A 27 -3.56 6.25 -23.53
N LEU A 28 -2.45 6.33 -22.79
CA LEU A 28 -2.34 7.15 -21.58
C LEU A 28 -1.93 8.58 -21.95
N GLY A 29 -2.64 9.58 -21.43
CA GLY A 29 -2.37 10.99 -21.65
C GLY A 29 -1.54 11.64 -20.53
N CYS A 30 -1.37 12.97 -20.61
CA CYS A 30 -0.62 13.76 -19.62
C CYS A 30 -1.07 13.55 -18.16
N ALA A 31 -2.38 13.45 -17.91
CA ALA A 31 -2.90 13.22 -16.55
C ALA A 31 -2.54 11.83 -15.99
N ASP A 32 -2.51 10.80 -16.85
CA ASP A 32 -2.23 9.42 -16.44
C ASP A 32 -0.76 9.24 -16.06
N VAL A 33 0.14 9.90 -16.80
CA VAL A 33 1.58 9.84 -16.55
C VAL A 33 2.11 11.01 -15.71
N ARG A 34 1.24 11.86 -15.15
CA ARG A 34 1.54 12.96 -14.21
C ARG A 34 2.49 14.02 -14.79
N CYS A 35 2.16 14.58 -15.94
CA CYS A 35 2.83 15.78 -16.43
C CYS A 35 2.57 16.99 -15.51
N PRO A 36 3.52 17.95 -15.41
CA PRO A 36 3.36 19.12 -14.56
C PRO A 36 2.31 20.11 -15.11
N ASN A 37 1.54 20.73 -14.20
CA ASN A 37 0.60 21.81 -14.54
C ASN A 37 1.31 23.15 -14.31
N LEU A 38 1.32 24.03 -15.31
CA LEU A 38 1.77 25.40 -15.14
C LEU A 38 0.64 26.22 -14.51
N GLU A 39 0.94 26.99 -13.46
CA GLU A 39 -0.05 27.68 -12.60
C GLU A 39 -0.95 28.72 -13.31
N ASP A 40 -0.76 28.97 -14.61
CA ASP A 40 -1.51 29.96 -15.40
C ASP A 40 -2.13 29.42 -16.72
N SER A 41 -2.03 28.12 -17.03
CA SER A 41 -2.74 27.52 -18.17
C SER A 41 -3.50 26.24 -17.79
N ALA A 42 -4.63 25.98 -18.45
CA ALA A 42 -5.41 24.75 -18.26
C ALA A 42 -4.75 23.51 -18.89
N ASP A 43 -3.57 23.66 -19.49
CA ASP A 43 -2.92 22.68 -20.35
C ASP A 43 -1.68 22.08 -19.67
N ASN A 44 -1.54 20.75 -19.78
CA ASN A 44 -0.44 19.99 -19.16
C ASN A 44 0.79 20.01 -20.06
N VAL A 45 1.77 20.87 -19.76
CA VAL A 45 2.95 21.04 -20.64
C VAL A 45 4.11 20.14 -20.21
N CYS A 46 4.50 19.21 -21.08
CA CYS A 46 5.58 18.25 -20.84
C CYS A 46 6.82 18.61 -21.66
N THR A 47 7.86 19.10 -21.01
CA THR A 47 9.19 19.35 -21.59
C THR A 47 10.13 18.20 -21.28
N LEU A 48 10.63 17.54 -22.33
CA LEU A 48 11.62 16.47 -22.28
C LEU A 48 12.86 16.92 -23.06
N VAL A 49 13.98 17.07 -22.35
CA VAL A 49 15.24 17.62 -22.87
C VAL A 49 15.04 19.01 -23.48
N ASP A 50 15.02 19.13 -24.81
CA ASP A 50 14.91 20.38 -25.58
C ASP A 50 13.53 20.53 -26.26
N ARG A 51 12.60 19.60 -26.02
CA ARG A 51 11.30 19.54 -26.69
C ARG A 51 10.16 19.65 -25.70
N THR A 52 9.25 20.58 -25.97
CA THR A 52 8.04 20.80 -25.19
C THR A 52 6.83 20.27 -25.93
N PHE A 53 5.99 19.50 -25.26
CA PHE A 53 4.77 18.88 -25.78
C PHE A 53 3.55 19.42 -25.05
N SER A 54 2.52 19.78 -25.80
CA SER A 54 1.24 20.21 -25.26
C SER A 54 0.40 19.02 -24.81
N ASP A 55 0.45 17.92 -25.57
CA ASP A 55 -0.18 16.65 -25.21
C ASP A 55 0.76 15.50 -25.55
N ILE A 56 0.56 14.38 -24.86
CA ILE A 56 1.29 13.14 -25.07
C ILE A 56 0.35 11.96 -25.19
N GLY A 57 0.85 10.87 -25.74
CA GLY A 57 0.23 9.56 -25.75
C GLY A 57 1.25 8.48 -25.45
N LEU A 58 0.94 7.60 -24.51
CA LEU A 58 1.76 6.45 -24.15
C LEU A 58 0.97 5.15 -24.38
N VAL A 59 1.59 4.18 -25.05
CA VAL A 59 1.01 2.85 -25.28
C VAL A 59 2.07 1.76 -25.10
N ARG A 60 1.71 0.61 -24.53
CA ARG A 60 2.62 -0.54 -24.42
C ARG A 60 2.65 -1.34 -25.73
N ILE A 61 3.82 -1.87 -26.08
CA ILE A 61 3.98 -2.75 -27.23
C ILE A 61 3.69 -4.18 -26.76
N PRO A 62 2.59 -4.82 -27.21
CA PRO A 62 2.23 -6.17 -26.77
C PRO A 62 3.10 -7.21 -27.47
N THR A 63 4.33 -7.40 -26.97
CA THR A 63 5.29 -8.39 -27.46
C THR A 63 5.76 -9.29 -26.32
N ASP A 64 6.32 -10.44 -26.64
CA ASP A 64 6.93 -11.37 -25.67
C ASP A 64 8.26 -10.84 -25.07
N VAL A 65 8.72 -9.67 -25.54
CA VAL A 65 9.93 -8.98 -25.09
C VAL A 65 9.57 -8.06 -23.90
N GLU A 66 10.48 -7.93 -22.93
CA GLU A 66 10.31 -7.15 -21.70
C GLU A 66 9.64 -5.77 -21.92
N GLU A 67 8.78 -5.33 -20.99
CA GLU A 67 7.84 -4.19 -21.03
C GLU A 67 8.21 -2.94 -21.89
N LEU A 68 8.22 -3.07 -23.23
CA LEU A 68 8.46 -1.95 -24.16
C LEU A 68 7.22 -1.06 -24.33
N SER A 69 7.43 0.22 -24.57
CA SER A 69 6.34 1.18 -24.81
C SER A 69 6.70 2.27 -25.81
N TRP A 70 5.70 2.76 -26.55
CA TRP A 70 5.82 3.94 -27.40
C TRP A 70 5.25 5.17 -26.70
N VAL A 71 5.98 6.29 -26.79
CA VAL A 71 5.52 7.61 -26.35
C VAL A 71 5.53 8.57 -27.53
N GLN A 72 4.41 9.25 -27.76
CA GLN A 72 4.30 10.35 -28.71
C GLN A 72 4.05 11.65 -27.95
N GLY A 73 4.73 12.72 -28.34
CA GLY A 73 4.48 14.07 -27.85
C GLY A 73 4.30 15.04 -29.01
N ASN A 74 3.24 15.84 -28.97
CA ASN A 74 2.92 16.78 -30.04
C ASN A 74 3.07 18.23 -29.58
N ASN A 75 3.61 19.07 -30.46
CA ASN A 75 3.80 20.50 -30.24
C ASN A 75 3.28 21.31 -31.43
N ILE A 76 2.78 22.51 -31.17
CA ILE A 76 2.35 23.47 -32.18
C ILE A 76 3.23 24.71 -32.07
N THR A 77 3.83 25.10 -33.20
CA THR A 77 4.58 26.36 -33.31
C THR A 77 4.01 27.18 -34.46
N ASP A 78 3.73 28.46 -34.21
CA ASP A 78 3.26 29.41 -35.22
C ASP A 78 4.43 30.30 -35.68
N ASP A 79 4.72 30.33 -36.98
CA ASP A 79 5.82 31.12 -37.56
C ASP A 79 5.37 31.80 -38.86
N GLU A 80 5.52 33.12 -38.95
CA GLU A 80 5.19 33.95 -40.13
C GLU A 80 3.84 33.67 -40.83
N GLY A 81 2.81 33.25 -40.08
CA GLY A 81 1.48 32.92 -40.62
C GLY A 81 1.33 31.47 -41.11
N GLU A 82 2.34 30.64 -40.89
CA GLU A 82 2.31 29.19 -41.03
C GLU A 82 2.21 28.53 -39.65
N ARG A 83 1.28 27.58 -39.51
CA ARG A 83 1.22 26.73 -38.33
C ARG A 83 1.97 25.44 -38.62
N ARG A 84 2.87 25.06 -37.71
CA ARG A 84 3.66 23.83 -37.79
C ARG A 84 3.32 22.93 -36.62
N ILE A 85 2.94 21.69 -36.93
CA ILE A 85 2.65 20.64 -35.95
C ILE A 85 3.81 19.65 -36.00
N THR A 86 4.45 19.42 -34.85
CA THR A 86 5.57 18.50 -34.71
C THR A 86 5.17 17.34 -33.82
N SER A 87 5.19 16.12 -34.35
CA SER A 87 5.00 14.88 -33.59
C SER A 87 6.36 14.22 -33.32
N SER A 88 6.70 14.00 -32.06
CA SER A 88 7.97 13.37 -31.65
C SER A 88 7.71 12.01 -31.00
N PHE A 89 8.46 10.98 -31.40
CA PHE A 89 8.29 9.60 -30.97
C PHE A 89 9.49 9.10 -30.18
N TYR A 90 9.22 8.49 -29.03
CA TYR A 90 10.21 7.94 -28.12
C TYR A 90 9.91 6.48 -27.83
N LEU A 91 10.97 5.68 -27.70
CA LEU A 91 10.90 4.31 -27.25
C LEU A 91 11.21 4.23 -25.75
N GLY A 92 10.32 3.58 -25.02
CA GLY A 92 10.47 3.24 -23.63
C GLY A 92 11.03 1.84 -23.43
N THR A 93 12.08 1.71 -22.62
CA THR A 93 12.74 0.43 -22.34
C THR A 93 12.98 0.24 -20.84
N PRO A 94 12.92 -1.00 -20.31
CA PRO A 94 13.33 -1.28 -18.94
C PRO A 94 14.77 -0.89 -18.64
N PHE A 95 15.03 -0.44 -17.40
CA PHE A 95 16.37 -0.09 -16.94
C PHE A 95 17.33 -1.30 -17.06
N GLU A 96 18.47 -1.12 -17.71
CA GLU A 96 19.49 -2.16 -17.98
C GLU A 96 19.06 -3.28 -18.95
N LEU A 97 18.15 -3.03 -19.91
CA LEU A 97 17.80 -4.00 -20.95
C LEU A 97 19.02 -4.44 -21.77
N ASN A 98 19.43 -5.71 -21.65
CA ASN A 98 20.51 -6.27 -22.47
C ASN A 98 19.97 -6.70 -23.84
N THR A 99 20.21 -5.88 -24.86
CA THR A 99 19.74 -6.10 -26.22
C THR A 99 20.51 -7.20 -26.97
N GLY A 100 21.67 -7.64 -26.47
CA GLY A 100 22.50 -8.68 -27.10
C GLY A 100 22.79 -8.36 -28.57
N ASP A 101 22.66 -9.37 -29.44
CA ASP A 101 22.79 -9.22 -30.90
C ASP A 101 21.45 -8.92 -31.62
N THR A 102 20.42 -8.50 -30.87
CA THR A 102 19.08 -8.26 -31.43
C THR A 102 19.08 -7.05 -32.34
N ARG A 103 18.54 -7.22 -33.54
CA ARG A 103 18.28 -6.11 -34.48
C ARG A 103 16.78 -5.88 -34.53
N ALA A 104 16.35 -4.62 -34.36
CA ALA A 104 14.95 -4.28 -34.43
C ALA A 104 14.72 -2.92 -35.10
N CYS A 105 13.64 -2.84 -35.87
CA CYS A 105 13.25 -1.66 -36.64
C CYS A 105 11.82 -1.25 -36.28
N ALA A 106 11.55 0.06 -36.32
CA ALA A 106 10.21 0.62 -36.21
C ALA A 106 9.88 1.38 -37.51
N ALA A 107 8.79 0.98 -38.18
CA ALA A 107 8.26 1.66 -39.36
C ALA A 107 7.05 2.51 -38.98
N PHE A 108 7.19 3.83 -39.13
CA PHE A 108 6.17 4.83 -38.87
C PHE A 108 5.45 5.17 -40.18
N PHE A 109 4.13 5.05 -40.17
CA PHE A 109 3.26 5.38 -41.29
C PHE A 109 2.59 6.73 -41.02
N HIS A 110 3.25 7.82 -41.39
CA HIS A 110 2.69 9.16 -41.18
C HIS A 110 1.62 9.48 -42.23
N GLU A 111 0.80 10.51 -41.94
CA GLU A 111 -0.27 11.00 -42.82
C GLU A 111 -1.19 9.88 -43.32
N SER A 112 -1.44 8.89 -42.46
CA SER A 112 -2.28 7.75 -42.78
C SER A 112 -3.77 8.10 -42.72
N THR A 113 -4.62 7.22 -43.25
CA THR A 113 -6.08 7.40 -43.12
C THR A 113 -6.64 6.82 -41.82
N ALA A 114 -5.80 6.28 -40.93
CA ALA A 114 -6.23 5.61 -39.70
C ALA A 114 -6.93 6.59 -38.75
N ARG A 115 -8.10 6.20 -38.23
CA ARG A 115 -8.90 7.03 -37.31
C ARG A 115 -9.66 6.17 -36.32
N PHE A 116 -9.54 6.47 -35.03
CA PHE A 116 -10.33 5.78 -34.02
C PHE A 116 -11.83 6.12 -34.12
N PRO A 117 -12.73 5.14 -33.92
CA PRO A 117 -14.16 5.33 -34.07
C PRO A 117 -14.78 5.93 -32.80
N GLY A 118 -15.80 6.78 -32.96
CA GLY A 118 -16.71 7.19 -31.88
C GLY A 118 -16.09 8.06 -30.76
N GLY A 119 -16.03 9.38 -30.98
CA GLY A 119 -15.64 10.35 -29.97
C GLY A 119 -15.18 11.68 -30.57
N ASP A 120 -14.87 12.66 -29.71
CA ASP A 120 -14.11 13.83 -30.13
C ASP A 120 -12.66 13.40 -30.46
N VAL A 121 -12.05 14.03 -31.47
CA VAL A 121 -10.76 13.57 -32.05
C VAL A 121 -9.63 13.58 -31.01
N ASP A 122 -9.74 14.45 -30.01
CA ASP A 122 -8.81 14.62 -28.90
C ASP A 122 -8.89 13.51 -27.83
N THR A 123 -10.01 12.79 -27.75
CA THR A 123 -10.29 11.78 -26.70
C THR A 123 -10.51 10.36 -27.23
N ALA A 124 -10.81 10.21 -28.53
CA ALA A 124 -11.01 8.90 -29.16
C ALA A 124 -9.78 8.00 -28.99
N GLN A 125 -9.95 6.71 -28.76
CA GLN A 125 -8.84 5.74 -28.64
C GLN A 125 -9.33 4.33 -29.00
N GLY A 126 -8.39 3.42 -29.30
CA GLY A 126 -8.73 2.04 -29.60
C GLY A 126 -7.53 1.22 -30.09
N THR A 127 -7.83 0.05 -30.63
CA THR A 127 -6.87 -0.82 -31.31
C THR A 127 -6.68 -0.41 -32.77
N CYS A 128 -5.62 -0.90 -33.43
CA CYS A 128 -5.40 -0.61 -34.86
C CYS A 128 -6.54 -1.09 -35.76
N GLU A 129 -7.18 -2.21 -35.43
CA GLU A 129 -8.34 -2.70 -36.17
C GLU A 129 -9.50 -1.70 -36.09
N GLN A 130 -9.75 -1.15 -34.89
CA GLN A 130 -10.74 -0.10 -34.70
C GLN A 130 -10.34 1.19 -35.42
N ALA A 131 -9.05 1.49 -35.53
CA ALA A 131 -8.53 2.62 -36.30
C ALA A 131 -8.71 2.47 -37.83
N GLY A 132 -9.27 1.36 -38.31
CA GLY A 132 -9.47 1.11 -39.73
C GLY A 132 -8.26 0.52 -40.45
N VAL A 133 -7.26 0.03 -39.72
CA VAL A 133 -6.11 -0.68 -40.31
C VAL A 133 -6.53 -2.12 -40.60
N ASP A 134 -6.68 -2.46 -41.89
CA ASP A 134 -7.06 -3.81 -42.32
C ASP A 134 -5.98 -4.84 -41.90
N ILE A 135 -6.41 -5.94 -41.30
CA ILE A 135 -5.54 -7.05 -40.92
C ILE A 135 -4.79 -7.62 -42.13
N ALA A 136 -5.40 -7.62 -43.32
CA ALA A 136 -4.76 -8.06 -44.55
C ALA A 136 -3.58 -7.14 -44.93
N CYS A 137 -3.67 -5.84 -44.65
CA CYS A 137 -2.56 -4.91 -44.83
C CYS A 137 -1.45 -5.19 -43.81
N ILE A 138 -1.78 -5.38 -42.54
CA ILE A 138 -0.79 -5.71 -41.49
C ILE A 138 -0.03 -6.99 -41.87
N ASP A 139 -0.75 -8.04 -42.26
CA ASP A 139 -0.15 -9.31 -42.69
C ASP A 139 0.76 -9.14 -43.90
N ALA A 140 0.39 -8.30 -44.87
CA ALA A 140 1.21 -8.04 -46.04
C ALA A 140 2.52 -7.31 -45.69
N LEU A 141 2.45 -6.29 -44.82
CA LEU A 141 3.61 -5.57 -44.32
C LEU A 141 4.55 -6.48 -43.51
N VAL A 142 3.99 -7.31 -42.62
CA VAL A 142 4.73 -8.29 -41.82
C VAL A 142 5.38 -9.35 -42.71
N ALA A 143 4.67 -9.82 -43.74
CA ALA A 143 5.20 -10.81 -44.68
C ALA A 143 6.42 -10.26 -45.44
N ARG A 144 6.38 -8.99 -45.85
CA ARG A 144 7.55 -8.32 -46.47
C ARG A 144 8.71 -8.21 -45.50
N ALA A 145 8.47 -7.72 -44.29
CA ALA A 145 9.50 -7.58 -43.27
C ALA A 145 10.17 -8.93 -42.95
N ARG A 146 9.40 -10.01 -42.89
CA ARG A 146 9.91 -11.37 -42.68
C ARG A 146 10.71 -11.91 -43.87
N ALA A 147 10.34 -11.52 -45.10
CA ALA A 147 11.02 -11.98 -46.31
C ALA A 147 12.36 -11.28 -46.56
N LEU A 148 12.68 -10.25 -45.78
CA LEU A 148 13.90 -9.46 -45.95
C LEU A 148 15.14 -10.32 -45.70
N ARG A 149 16.04 -10.36 -46.68
CA ARG A 149 17.35 -11.00 -46.58
C ARG A 149 18.40 -9.91 -46.39
N VAL A 150 19.00 -9.87 -45.21
CA VAL A 150 20.04 -8.91 -44.85
C VAL A 150 21.37 -9.64 -44.83
N GLU A 151 22.32 -9.23 -45.67
CA GLU A 151 23.68 -9.80 -45.66
C GLU A 151 24.49 -9.21 -44.49
N ASP A 152 25.58 -9.88 -44.12
CA ASP A 152 26.43 -9.42 -43.01
C ASP A 152 27.05 -8.03 -43.31
N GLY A 153 26.65 -7.02 -42.53
CA GLY A 153 27.16 -5.65 -42.63
C GLY A 153 26.19 -4.63 -43.24
N GLU A 154 25.03 -5.06 -43.73
CA GLU A 154 23.97 -4.17 -44.23
C GLU A 154 22.96 -3.79 -43.13
N ASP A 155 22.43 -2.56 -43.20
CA ASP A 155 21.41 -2.09 -42.27
C ASP A 155 20.03 -2.66 -42.65
N ALA A 156 19.50 -3.52 -41.80
CA ALA A 156 18.18 -4.16 -41.98
C ALA A 156 17.03 -3.14 -42.07
N CYS A 157 17.14 -2.02 -41.37
CA CYS A 157 16.11 -0.99 -41.33
C CYS A 157 16.13 -0.12 -42.59
N GLU A 158 17.31 0.16 -43.15
CA GLU A 158 17.45 0.85 -44.43
C GLU A 158 16.88 0.02 -45.59
N LYS A 159 17.16 -1.29 -45.63
CA LYS A 159 16.55 -2.16 -46.63
C LYS A 159 15.03 -2.29 -46.48
N LEU A 160 14.53 -2.34 -45.24
CA LEU A 160 13.10 -2.35 -44.99
C LEU A 160 12.43 -1.05 -45.45
N GLN A 161 13.09 0.10 -45.29
CA GLN A 161 12.65 1.38 -45.84
C GLN A 161 12.52 1.32 -47.37
N GLU A 162 13.55 0.82 -48.06
CA GLU A 162 13.54 0.69 -49.53
C GLU A 162 12.41 -0.23 -50.01
N GLU A 163 12.22 -1.38 -49.37
CA GLU A 163 11.15 -2.33 -49.70
C GLU A 163 9.74 -1.73 -49.53
N PHE A 164 9.50 -1.01 -48.43
CA PHE A 164 8.22 -0.34 -48.21
C PHE A 164 8.00 0.79 -49.23
N LEU A 165 9.01 1.61 -49.53
CA LEU A 165 8.88 2.66 -50.55
C LEU A 165 8.73 2.12 -51.98
N ALA A 166 9.32 0.97 -52.29
CA ALA A 166 9.28 0.40 -53.63
C ALA A 166 7.89 -0.13 -54.02
N LYS A 167 7.11 -0.64 -53.05
CA LYS A 167 5.83 -1.31 -53.36
C LYS A 167 4.76 -1.16 -52.27
N LEU A 168 3.69 -0.47 -52.62
CA LEU A 168 2.43 -0.47 -51.86
C LEU A 168 1.61 -1.75 -52.15
N ASP A 169 1.25 -2.51 -51.10
CA ASP A 169 0.29 -3.61 -51.21
C ASP A 169 -1.09 -3.11 -51.58
N GLN A 170 -1.84 -3.91 -52.35
CA GLN A 170 -3.21 -3.56 -52.72
C GLN A 170 -4.08 -3.44 -51.46
N GLU A 171 -3.84 -4.32 -50.49
CA GLU A 171 -4.46 -4.40 -49.18
C GLU A 171 -4.20 -3.14 -48.34
N CYS A 172 -3.05 -2.47 -48.54
CA CYS A 172 -2.66 -1.28 -47.78
C CYS A 172 -3.07 0.06 -48.41
N ARG A 173 -3.72 0.07 -49.58
CA ARG A 173 -4.21 1.31 -50.21
C ARG A 173 -5.18 2.08 -49.33
N GLY A 174 -6.00 1.37 -48.56
CA GLY A 174 -6.91 1.97 -47.58
C GLY A 174 -6.13 2.82 -46.59
N LEU A 175 -5.04 2.28 -46.03
CA LEU A 175 -4.19 2.95 -45.03
C LEU A 175 -3.35 4.10 -45.62
N ALA A 176 -2.78 3.90 -46.80
CA ALA A 176 -1.93 4.90 -47.46
C ALA A 176 -2.72 6.11 -48.00
N GLY A 177 -4.01 5.94 -48.30
CA GLY A 177 -4.85 6.98 -48.90
C GLY A 177 -4.48 7.38 -50.33
N THR A 178 -3.35 6.90 -50.86
CA THR A 178 -2.83 7.18 -52.21
C THR A 178 -2.27 5.90 -52.87
N ASP A 179 -1.78 6.01 -54.11
CA ASP A 179 -1.22 4.87 -54.86
C ASP A 179 0.23 4.52 -54.47
N ARG A 180 0.83 5.23 -53.51
CA ARG A 180 2.20 4.98 -53.00
C ARG A 180 2.29 5.38 -51.51
N TRP A 181 3.31 4.93 -50.81
CA TRP A 181 3.60 5.48 -49.48
C TRP A 181 4.24 6.87 -49.62
N GLU A 182 3.58 7.91 -49.11
CA GLU A 182 4.10 9.29 -49.20
C GLU A 182 5.05 9.64 -48.05
N SER A 183 4.79 9.12 -46.84
CA SER A 183 5.53 9.48 -45.63
C SER A 183 5.75 8.29 -44.67
N VAL A 184 6.26 7.18 -45.21
CA VAL A 184 6.75 6.05 -44.40
C VAL A 184 8.21 6.25 -44.03
N ARG A 185 8.53 6.09 -42.74
CA ARG A 185 9.90 6.17 -42.22
C ARG A 185 10.23 4.97 -41.32
N VAL A 186 11.34 4.32 -41.59
CA VAL A 186 11.84 3.18 -40.82
C VAL A 186 13.09 3.63 -40.06
N ARG A 187 13.11 3.37 -38.75
CA ARG A 187 14.24 3.68 -37.86
C ARG A 187 14.72 2.44 -37.11
N PRO A 188 16.05 2.29 -36.91
CA PRO A 188 16.57 1.30 -35.99
C PRO A 188 16.20 1.65 -34.55
N ILE A 189 15.72 0.67 -33.80
CA ILE A 189 15.44 0.79 -32.37
C ILE A 189 16.38 -0.06 -31.51
N PHE A 190 16.90 -1.15 -32.06
CA PHE A 190 17.99 -1.94 -31.47
C PHE A 190 19.00 -2.35 -32.55
N GLY A 191 20.27 -2.39 -32.17
CA GLY A 191 21.39 -2.71 -33.06
C GLY A 191 22.16 -1.49 -33.56
N THR A 192 22.91 -1.65 -34.63
CA THR A 192 23.72 -0.58 -35.23
C THR A 192 22.83 0.56 -35.72
N GLY A 193 23.12 1.79 -35.30
CA GLY A 193 22.35 2.98 -35.70
C GLY A 193 21.16 3.31 -34.79
N ALA A 194 20.85 2.48 -33.79
CA ALA A 194 19.83 2.79 -32.80
C ALA A 194 20.23 4.02 -31.96
N PRO A 195 19.33 4.99 -31.70
CA PRO A 195 19.61 6.15 -30.88
C PRO A 195 19.99 5.79 -29.44
N ASP A 196 20.90 6.56 -28.85
CA ASP A 196 21.24 6.42 -27.43
C ASP A 196 20.06 6.83 -26.54
N VAL A 197 19.95 6.17 -25.39
CA VAL A 197 19.00 6.53 -24.33
C VAL A 197 19.34 7.93 -23.79
N ILE A 198 18.31 8.71 -23.46
CA ILE A 198 18.46 10.02 -22.82
C ILE A 198 19.19 9.84 -21.48
N LEU A 199 20.43 10.33 -21.41
CA LEU A 199 21.25 10.22 -20.21
C LEU A 199 20.75 11.16 -19.11
N SER A 200 21.05 10.83 -17.86
CA SER A 200 20.67 11.65 -16.71
C SER A 200 21.24 13.07 -16.74
N SER A 201 22.31 13.32 -17.50
CA SER A 201 22.87 14.66 -17.75
C SER A 201 21.99 15.53 -18.63
N ASP A 202 21.31 14.92 -19.60
CA ASP A 202 20.50 15.61 -20.61
C ASP A 202 19.08 15.81 -20.08
N ASN A 203 18.68 15.02 -19.09
CA ASN A 203 17.42 15.15 -18.36
C ASN A 203 17.35 16.39 -17.45
N LEU A 204 18.43 17.15 -17.29
CA LEU A 204 18.46 18.34 -16.42
C LEU A 204 17.54 19.47 -16.91
N THR A 205 17.18 19.48 -18.19
CA THR A 205 16.27 20.46 -18.79
C THR A 205 14.83 19.97 -18.92
N SER A 206 14.55 18.70 -18.60
CA SER A 206 13.20 18.15 -18.62
C SER A 206 12.41 18.53 -17.37
N ASN A 207 11.12 18.81 -17.52
CA ASN A 207 10.18 18.98 -16.40
C ASN A 207 9.23 17.78 -16.22
N CYS A 208 9.26 16.83 -17.14
CA CYS A 208 8.41 15.63 -17.16
C CYS A 208 9.21 14.40 -17.61
N TRP A 209 8.70 13.22 -17.29
CA TRP A 209 9.22 11.94 -17.79
C TRP A 209 8.04 11.09 -18.27
N PRO A 210 7.61 11.20 -19.55
CA PRO A 210 6.29 10.74 -20.02
C PRO A 210 6.17 9.22 -20.26
N ILE A 211 6.62 8.39 -19.32
CA ILE A 211 6.58 6.91 -19.39
C ILE A 211 6.08 6.27 -18.07
N GLU A 212 5.63 5.01 -18.10
CA GLU A 212 5.26 4.22 -16.91
C GLU A 212 5.71 2.74 -17.06
N PRO A 213 6.49 2.19 -16.12
CA PRO A 213 7.01 2.81 -14.89
C PRO A 213 8.00 3.95 -15.14
N LYS A 214 8.06 4.93 -14.22
CA LYS A 214 9.02 6.07 -14.31
C LYS A 214 10.49 5.68 -14.28
N GLU A 215 10.78 4.42 -13.97
CA GLU A 215 12.13 3.85 -13.92
C GLU A 215 12.61 3.41 -15.31
N HIS A 216 11.74 3.43 -16.33
CA HIS A 216 12.10 3.09 -17.70
C HIS A 216 12.86 4.24 -18.38
N ASP A 217 13.81 3.82 -19.21
CA ASP A 217 14.65 4.64 -20.05
C ASP A 217 13.88 5.07 -21.31
N LEU A 218 14.09 6.32 -21.75
CA LEU A 218 13.50 6.87 -22.97
C LEU A 218 14.61 7.15 -24.00
N ALA A 219 14.41 6.68 -25.23
CA ALA A 219 15.26 6.99 -26.38
C ALA A 219 14.44 7.75 -27.43
N PHE A 220 14.96 8.86 -27.93
CA PHE A 220 14.32 9.60 -29.03
C PHE A 220 14.53 8.86 -30.34
N ILE A 221 13.45 8.54 -31.06
CA ILE A 221 13.51 7.72 -32.29
C ILE A 221 13.33 8.55 -33.55
N GLU A 222 12.28 9.37 -33.64
CA GLU A 222 11.97 10.18 -34.83
C GLU A 222 11.05 11.35 -34.48
N SER A 223 11.06 12.39 -35.31
CA SER A 223 10.01 13.40 -35.33
C SER A 223 9.49 13.66 -36.75
N HIS A 224 8.20 13.93 -36.87
CA HIS A 224 7.54 14.30 -38.12
C HIS A 224 6.87 15.67 -37.99
N GLU A 225 7.05 16.50 -39.02
CA GLU A 225 6.55 17.87 -39.06
C GLU A 225 5.58 18.04 -40.23
N VAL A 226 4.41 18.63 -39.93
CA VAL A 226 3.40 19.01 -40.93
C VAL A 226 3.19 20.52 -40.85
N THR A 227 3.39 21.20 -41.98
CA THR A 227 3.23 22.66 -42.10
C THR A 227 2.01 22.99 -42.95
N THR A 228 1.24 23.99 -42.52
CA THR A 228 -0.01 24.35 -43.16
C THR A 228 -0.30 25.85 -43.07
N ARG A 229 -0.73 26.42 -44.21
CA ARG A 229 -0.93 27.87 -44.43
C ARG A 229 -2.38 28.33 -44.25
N ASN A 230 -3.33 27.41 -44.10
CA ASN A 230 -4.75 27.71 -44.31
C ASN A 230 -5.65 26.78 -43.49
N LEU A 231 -5.87 27.09 -42.21
CA LEU A 231 -6.66 26.23 -41.32
C LEU A 231 -7.77 26.96 -40.58
N THR A 232 -8.93 26.32 -40.61
CA THR A 232 -9.94 26.39 -39.55
C THR A 232 -9.44 25.59 -38.34
N ASP A 233 -9.87 25.95 -37.13
CA ASP A 233 -9.45 25.27 -35.89
C ASP A 233 -9.67 23.74 -35.95
N ALA A 234 -10.76 23.29 -36.60
CA ALA A 234 -11.09 21.88 -36.77
C ALA A 234 -10.01 21.06 -37.50
N ARG A 235 -9.45 21.59 -38.60
CA ARG A 235 -8.44 20.86 -39.38
C ARG A 235 -7.05 20.92 -38.72
N THR A 236 -6.79 21.92 -37.87
CA THR A 236 -5.62 21.90 -36.97
C THR A 236 -5.75 20.77 -35.97
N ASN A 237 -6.95 20.61 -35.40
CA ASN A 237 -7.23 19.59 -34.39
C ASN A 237 -7.09 18.18 -34.97
N ASP A 238 -7.62 17.95 -36.17
CA ASP A 238 -7.49 16.66 -36.87
C ASP A 238 -6.02 16.26 -37.08
N LEU A 239 -5.16 17.23 -37.45
CA LEU A 239 -3.73 16.98 -37.66
C LEU A 239 -2.96 16.81 -36.34
N PHE A 240 -3.38 17.52 -35.28
CA PHE A 240 -2.73 17.44 -33.97
C PHE A 240 -3.02 16.12 -33.26
N TYR A 241 -4.17 15.50 -33.51
CA TYR A 241 -4.58 14.21 -32.93
C TYR A 241 -4.57 13.06 -33.95
N ASP A 242 -3.78 13.20 -35.02
CA ASP A 242 -3.69 12.17 -36.07
C ASP A 242 -3.11 10.85 -35.54
N VAL A 243 -3.66 9.73 -36.03
CA VAL A 243 -3.23 8.39 -35.61
C VAL A 243 -2.05 7.95 -36.46
N THR A 244 -0.94 7.61 -35.80
CA THR A 244 0.25 7.05 -36.44
C THR A 244 0.33 5.54 -36.16
N PRO A 245 0.11 4.68 -37.18
CA PRO A 245 0.48 3.27 -37.12
C PRO A 245 2.00 3.10 -37.10
N ILE A 246 2.47 2.22 -36.21
CA ILE A 246 3.87 1.89 -36.01
C ILE A 246 4.02 0.37 -36.05
N LEU A 247 4.71 -0.14 -37.08
CA LEU A 247 5.08 -1.55 -37.17
C LEU A 247 6.47 -1.74 -36.54
N THR A 248 6.50 -2.41 -35.40
CA THR A 248 7.75 -2.76 -34.71
C THR A 248 8.14 -4.18 -35.09
N VAL A 249 9.39 -4.39 -35.55
CA VAL A 249 9.89 -5.67 -36.06
C VAL A 249 11.19 -6.05 -35.36
N PHE A 250 11.29 -7.30 -34.91
CA PHE A 250 12.46 -7.90 -34.30
C PHE A 250 12.99 -9.03 -35.17
N TYR A 251 14.26 -8.96 -35.54
CA TYR A 251 14.98 -10.02 -36.23
C TYR A 251 15.74 -10.86 -35.19
N GLY A 252 15.38 -12.14 -35.09
CA GLY A 252 15.92 -13.02 -34.06
C GLY A 252 17.41 -13.35 -34.26
N ALA A 253 18.13 -13.54 -33.15
CA ALA A 253 19.54 -13.93 -33.11
C ALA A 253 19.78 -14.95 -31.98
N GLU A 254 20.79 -15.83 -32.11
CA GLU A 254 21.04 -16.92 -31.15
C GLU A 254 21.27 -16.42 -29.70
N ASN A 255 21.81 -15.21 -29.52
CA ASN A 255 22.03 -14.55 -28.24
C ASN A 255 21.21 -13.24 -28.08
N GLY A 256 20.09 -13.10 -28.81
CA GLY A 256 19.22 -11.92 -28.79
C GLY A 256 17.98 -12.05 -27.88
N LEU A 257 17.27 -10.94 -27.69
CA LEU A 257 15.99 -10.81 -26.98
C LEU A 257 14.87 -11.65 -27.59
N VAL A 258 14.94 -11.92 -28.90
CA VAL A 258 14.00 -12.80 -29.59
C VAL A 258 14.77 -13.88 -30.33
N ALA A 259 14.35 -15.13 -30.16
CA ALA A 259 14.99 -16.27 -30.82
C ALA A 259 14.62 -16.37 -32.33
N ASN A 260 13.46 -15.83 -32.71
CA ASN A 260 12.90 -15.87 -34.07
C ASN A 260 12.39 -14.49 -34.49
N PHE A 261 11.96 -14.34 -35.74
CA PHE A 261 11.28 -13.13 -36.20
C PHE A 261 9.99 -12.87 -35.40
N SER A 262 9.83 -11.66 -34.87
CA SER A 262 8.62 -11.19 -34.19
C SER A 262 8.23 -9.79 -34.67
N SER A 263 6.95 -9.47 -34.70
CA SER A 263 6.47 -8.17 -35.17
C SER A 263 5.15 -7.78 -34.51
N GLN A 264 4.97 -6.49 -34.25
CA GLN A 264 3.76 -5.96 -33.64
C GLN A 264 3.36 -4.61 -34.26
N MET A 265 2.09 -4.48 -34.63
CA MET A 265 1.49 -3.22 -35.08
C MET A 265 0.85 -2.48 -33.90
N THR A 266 1.16 -1.19 -33.78
CA THR A 266 0.66 -0.31 -32.70
C THR A 266 0.14 1.00 -33.30
N CYS A 267 -1.04 1.47 -32.89
CA CYS A 267 -1.61 2.72 -33.38
C CYS A 267 -1.62 3.74 -32.24
N LEU A 268 -0.90 4.83 -32.43
CA LEU A 268 -0.63 5.81 -31.39
C LEU A 268 -1.06 7.21 -31.83
N LYS A 269 -1.57 7.99 -30.88
CA LYS A 269 -1.78 9.44 -31.00
C LYS A 269 -1.65 10.08 -29.62
N VAL A 270 -1.60 11.41 -29.55
CA VAL A 270 -1.74 12.13 -28.28
C VAL A 270 -3.21 12.16 -27.82
N VAL A 271 -3.44 12.36 -26.52
CA VAL A 271 -4.81 12.37 -25.94
C VAL A 271 -4.96 13.51 -24.94
N ASN A 272 -6.01 14.32 -25.12
CA ASN A 272 -6.31 15.42 -24.21
C ASN A 272 -6.92 14.87 -22.90
N SER A 273 -6.29 15.21 -21.78
CA SER A 273 -6.66 14.68 -20.46
C SER A 273 -7.56 15.61 -19.62
N SER A 274 -7.92 16.80 -20.15
CA SER A 274 -8.74 17.78 -19.41
C SER A 274 -10.25 17.49 -19.44
N VAL A 275 -10.74 16.79 -20.48
CA VAL A 275 -12.17 16.48 -20.67
C VAL A 275 -12.55 15.07 -20.21
N THR A 276 -11.56 14.21 -20.00
CA THR A 276 -11.76 12.82 -19.53
C THR A 276 -12.34 12.78 -18.11
N LEU A 277 -12.05 13.76 -17.24
CA LEU A 277 -12.58 13.75 -15.88
C LEU A 277 -14.09 14.04 -15.80
N GLU A 278 -14.64 14.88 -16.67
CA GLU A 278 -16.09 15.21 -16.68
C GLU A 278 -16.92 14.15 -17.42
N ARG A 279 -16.41 13.58 -18.53
CA ARG A 279 -17.11 12.50 -19.24
C ARG A 279 -17.01 11.14 -18.55
N ILE A 280 -15.90 10.85 -17.84
CA ILE A 280 -15.83 9.70 -16.92
C ILE A 280 -16.91 9.85 -15.84
N LEU A 281 -17.25 11.06 -15.39
CA LEU A 281 -18.32 11.26 -14.39
C LEU A 281 -19.74 11.11 -14.95
N GLU A 282 -19.96 11.31 -16.25
CA GLU A 282 -21.29 11.16 -16.88
C GLU A 282 -21.53 9.77 -17.50
N GLU A 283 -20.53 9.13 -18.13
CA GLU A 283 -20.67 7.74 -18.61
C GLU A 283 -20.54 6.71 -17.47
N GLN A 284 -19.81 7.01 -16.37
CA GLN A 284 -19.85 6.16 -15.17
C GLN A 284 -21.18 6.18 -14.45
N ARG A 285 -22.05 7.18 -14.69
CA ARG A 285 -23.37 7.20 -14.08
C ARG A 285 -24.34 6.19 -14.71
N GLU A 286 -24.08 5.70 -15.93
CA GLU A 286 -24.93 4.70 -16.60
C GLU A 286 -24.29 3.30 -16.67
N GLU A 287 -22.95 3.15 -16.63
CA GLU A 287 -22.29 1.84 -16.53
C GLU A 287 -21.98 1.37 -15.08
N GLU A 288 -21.84 2.27 -14.09
CA GLU A 288 -21.63 1.84 -12.68
C GLU A 288 -22.86 1.15 -12.07
N GLU A 289 -24.08 1.40 -12.55
CA GLU A 289 -25.24 0.64 -12.06
C GLU A 289 -25.22 -0.84 -12.53
N GLY A 290 -24.54 -1.15 -13.64
CA GLY A 290 -24.44 -2.50 -14.22
C GLY A 290 -23.19 -3.28 -13.82
N ALA A 291 -22.01 -2.65 -13.90
CA ALA A 291 -20.72 -3.34 -13.71
C ALA A 291 -20.23 -3.37 -12.25
N ALA A 292 -20.60 -2.38 -11.43
CA ALA A 292 -20.28 -2.37 -10.00
C ALA A 292 -20.97 -3.54 -9.27
N ALA A 293 -22.15 -3.96 -9.74
CA ALA A 293 -22.82 -5.16 -9.24
C ALA A 293 -22.01 -6.45 -9.49
N ALA A 294 -21.19 -6.53 -10.55
CA ALA A 294 -20.45 -7.75 -10.90
C ALA A 294 -19.05 -7.84 -10.24
N ILE A 295 -18.33 -6.72 -10.08
CA ILE A 295 -16.93 -6.74 -9.59
C ILE A 295 -16.82 -6.56 -8.07
N HIS A 296 -17.73 -5.84 -7.41
CA HIS A 296 -17.79 -5.77 -5.93
C HIS A 296 -18.02 -7.13 -5.27
N ILE A 297 -18.55 -8.05 -6.06
CA ILE A 297 -18.88 -9.41 -5.69
C ILE A 297 -17.62 -10.30 -5.67
N SER A 298 -16.49 -10.00 -6.31
CA SER A 298 -15.37 -10.97 -6.46
C SER A 298 -14.61 -11.32 -5.15
N GLY A 299 -14.35 -10.35 -4.27
CA GLY A 299 -13.70 -10.63 -2.97
C GLY A 299 -14.64 -11.25 -1.95
N ALA A 300 -15.89 -10.80 -1.93
CA ALA A 300 -16.96 -11.40 -1.14
C ALA A 300 -17.32 -12.79 -1.67
N MET A 301 -17.26 -13.04 -2.98
CA MET A 301 -17.44 -14.34 -3.63
C MET A 301 -16.25 -15.25 -3.47
N ALA A 302 -15.00 -14.82 -3.34
CA ALA A 302 -13.95 -15.79 -3.00
C ALA A 302 -14.26 -16.48 -1.65
N VAL A 303 -14.78 -15.71 -0.68
CA VAL A 303 -15.20 -16.22 0.64
C VAL A 303 -16.60 -16.84 0.59
N ILE A 304 -17.56 -16.27 -0.13
CA ILE A 304 -18.91 -16.80 -0.30
C ILE A 304 -18.88 -18.04 -1.20
N THR A 305 -18.19 -18.07 -2.32
CA THR A 305 -17.92 -19.25 -3.16
C THR A 305 -17.09 -20.29 -2.41
N GLY A 306 -16.13 -19.92 -1.55
CA GLY A 306 -15.46 -20.86 -0.63
C GLY A 306 -16.42 -21.46 0.41
N VAL A 307 -17.25 -20.62 1.03
CA VAL A 307 -18.29 -21.04 1.98
C VAL A 307 -19.42 -21.79 1.26
N VAL A 308 -19.77 -21.46 0.02
CA VAL A 308 -20.82 -22.06 -0.81
C VAL A 308 -20.34 -23.36 -1.44
N THR A 309 -19.06 -23.50 -1.78
CA THR A 309 -18.47 -24.78 -2.20
C THR A 309 -18.34 -25.70 -1.00
N VAL A 310 -17.88 -25.23 0.16
CA VAL A 310 -17.90 -26.00 1.42
C VAL A 310 -19.35 -26.32 1.84
N PHE A 311 -20.29 -25.40 1.68
CA PHE A 311 -21.72 -25.58 1.97
C PHE A 311 -22.36 -26.56 0.99
N SER A 312 -22.03 -26.52 -0.30
CA SER A 312 -22.49 -27.47 -1.31
C SER A 312 -21.87 -28.85 -1.06
N LEU A 313 -20.59 -28.93 -0.70
CA LEU A 313 -19.91 -30.17 -0.32
C LEU A 313 -20.50 -30.77 0.98
N LEU A 314 -20.78 -29.94 1.98
CA LEU A 314 -21.41 -30.34 3.25
C LEU A 314 -22.89 -30.69 3.08
N LEU A 315 -23.63 -30.01 2.20
CA LEU A 315 -25.01 -30.36 1.84
C LEU A 315 -25.08 -31.69 1.08
N LEU A 316 -24.11 -31.95 0.20
CA LEU A 316 -23.95 -33.23 -0.50
C LEU A 316 -23.58 -34.36 0.47
N LEU A 317 -22.71 -34.09 1.46
CA LEU A 317 -22.36 -35.05 2.51
C LEU A 317 -23.47 -35.25 3.56
N SER A 318 -24.30 -34.22 3.81
CA SER A 318 -25.38 -34.23 4.80
C SER A 318 -26.55 -35.11 4.42
N LYS A 319 -26.82 -35.34 3.13
CA LYS A 319 -27.98 -36.14 2.68
C LYS A 319 -27.94 -37.61 3.12
N SER A 320 -26.79 -38.12 3.58
CA SER A 320 -26.65 -39.51 4.06
C SER A 320 -26.37 -39.68 5.55
N ARG A 321 -26.04 -38.62 6.31
CA ARG A 321 -25.58 -38.77 7.72
C ARG A 321 -26.33 -37.97 8.79
N TYR A 322 -27.06 -36.91 8.47
CA TYR A 322 -27.70 -36.06 9.49
C TYR A 322 -29.22 -36.15 9.44
N SER A 323 -29.87 -36.23 10.61
CA SER A 323 -31.32 -36.34 10.76
C SER A 323 -31.92 -35.16 11.53
N PHE A 324 -33.15 -34.79 11.17
CA PHE A 324 -33.93 -33.81 11.92
C PHE A 324 -34.62 -34.50 13.10
N ASN A 325 -33.92 -34.54 14.24
CA ASN A 325 -34.41 -35.20 15.44
C ASN A 325 -35.36 -34.31 16.25
N TYR A 326 -36.56 -34.83 16.53
CA TYR A 326 -37.45 -34.28 17.54
C TYR A 326 -37.04 -34.81 18.90
N LEU A 327 -36.75 -33.91 19.85
CA LEU A 327 -36.29 -34.26 21.19
C LEU A 327 -37.42 -34.08 22.20
N ASP A 328 -37.45 -34.96 23.20
CA ASP A 328 -38.24 -34.75 24.42
C ASP A 328 -37.64 -33.62 25.28
N GLN A 329 -38.30 -33.31 26.39
CA GLN A 329 -37.88 -32.21 27.27
C GLN A 329 -36.53 -32.47 27.93
N ALA A 330 -36.26 -33.73 28.33
CA ALA A 330 -35.03 -34.14 28.97
C ALA A 330 -33.83 -34.05 28.01
N ALA A 331 -33.95 -34.58 26.79
CA ALA A 331 -32.91 -34.48 25.77
C ALA A 331 -32.72 -33.03 25.29
N THR A 332 -33.78 -32.23 25.26
CA THR A 332 -33.67 -30.78 24.97
C THR A 332 -32.84 -30.06 26.03
N GLN A 333 -33.02 -30.38 27.31
CA GLN A 333 -32.23 -29.81 28.40
C GLN A 333 -30.77 -30.28 28.36
N SER A 334 -30.54 -31.56 28.09
CA SER A 334 -29.19 -32.11 27.88
C SER A 334 -28.46 -31.39 26.74
N ARG A 335 -29.14 -31.17 25.60
CA ARG A 335 -28.59 -30.39 24.47
C ARG A 335 -28.21 -28.96 24.91
N ARG A 336 -29.02 -28.28 25.71
CA ARG A 336 -28.71 -26.92 26.20
C ARG A 336 -27.48 -26.90 27.12
N GLN A 337 -27.38 -27.87 28.04
CA GLN A 337 -26.20 -28.02 28.90
C GLN A 337 -24.94 -28.26 28.07
N ALA A 338 -25.04 -29.15 27.08
CA ALA A 338 -23.95 -29.42 26.16
C ALA A 338 -23.55 -28.14 25.41
N LEU A 339 -24.51 -27.38 24.85
CA LEU A 339 -24.27 -26.10 24.16
C LEU A 339 -23.49 -25.12 25.03
N ASN A 340 -23.93 -24.91 26.27
CA ASN A 340 -23.27 -24.03 27.22
C ASN A 340 -21.85 -24.52 27.56
N TYR A 341 -21.66 -25.83 27.76
CA TYR A 341 -20.36 -26.42 28.08
C TYR A 341 -19.31 -26.13 27.02
N TYR A 342 -19.55 -26.40 25.73
CA TYR A 342 -18.52 -26.12 24.72
C TYR A 342 -18.38 -24.63 24.40
N GLY A 343 -19.44 -23.83 24.57
CA GLY A 343 -19.28 -22.37 24.55
C GLY A 343 -18.30 -21.92 25.63
N PHE A 344 -18.44 -22.47 26.84
CA PHE A 344 -17.54 -22.18 27.96
C PHE A 344 -16.12 -22.70 27.71
N VAL A 345 -15.96 -23.91 27.17
CA VAL A 345 -14.65 -24.45 26.78
C VAL A 345 -13.98 -23.59 25.71
N ALA A 346 -14.72 -23.17 24.69
CA ALA A 346 -14.21 -22.30 23.62
C ALA A 346 -13.76 -20.93 24.17
N HIS A 347 -14.53 -20.34 25.07
CA HIS A 347 -14.16 -19.10 25.77
C HIS A 347 -12.92 -19.31 26.68
N GLY A 348 -12.94 -20.34 27.54
CA GLY A 348 -11.86 -20.66 28.47
C GLY A 348 -10.55 -21.09 27.79
N SER A 349 -10.62 -21.60 26.55
CA SER A 349 -9.42 -21.94 25.76
C SER A 349 -8.49 -20.73 25.56
N VAL A 350 -9.05 -19.52 25.49
CA VAL A 350 -8.27 -18.28 25.38
C VAL A 350 -7.40 -18.09 26.63
N LEU A 351 -7.97 -18.32 27.82
CA LEU A 351 -7.24 -18.19 29.08
C LEU A 351 -6.09 -19.19 29.17
N ILE A 352 -6.25 -20.41 28.64
CA ILE A 352 -5.16 -21.39 28.58
C ILE A 352 -3.99 -20.85 27.77
N VAL A 353 -4.23 -20.27 26.59
CA VAL A 353 -3.18 -19.65 25.77
C VAL A 353 -2.47 -18.52 26.52
N LEU A 354 -3.23 -17.68 27.22
CA LEU A 354 -2.69 -16.56 28.02
C LEU A 354 -1.88 -17.06 29.23
N ILE A 355 -2.34 -18.09 29.93
CA ILE A 355 -1.65 -18.70 31.07
C ILE A 355 -0.36 -19.35 30.61
N LEU A 356 -0.39 -20.18 29.57
CA LEU A 356 0.82 -20.84 29.03
C LEU A 356 1.86 -19.80 28.59
N SER A 357 1.42 -18.73 27.93
CA SER A 357 2.30 -17.62 27.55
C SER A 357 2.90 -16.93 28.79
N SER A 358 2.08 -16.69 29.82
CA SER A 358 2.53 -16.07 31.07
C SER A 358 3.53 -16.93 31.83
N VAL A 359 3.29 -18.24 31.92
CA VAL A 359 4.19 -19.22 32.57
C VAL A 359 5.52 -19.29 31.84
N TYR A 360 5.51 -19.39 30.50
CA TYR A 360 6.73 -19.37 29.69
C TYR A 360 7.56 -18.11 29.96
N ARG A 361 6.91 -16.95 30.03
CA ARG A 361 7.58 -15.67 30.28
C ARG A 361 8.13 -15.57 31.70
N ALA A 362 7.37 -16.01 32.70
CA ALA A 362 7.83 -16.06 34.09
C ALA A 362 9.05 -16.97 34.22
N GLY A 363 9.02 -18.16 33.62
CA GLY A 363 10.16 -19.07 33.55
C GLY A 363 11.38 -18.44 32.87
N ALA A 364 11.19 -17.80 31.71
CA ALA A 364 12.27 -17.11 31.01
C ALA A 364 12.87 -15.95 31.84
N PHE A 365 12.04 -15.21 32.56
CA PHE A 365 12.48 -14.14 33.46
C PHE A 365 13.29 -14.70 34.64
N LEU A 366 12.81 -15.76 35.30
CA LEU A 366 13.50 -16.41 36.41
C LEU A 366 14.87 -16.97 35.99
N ILE A 367 14.95 -17.59 34.81
CA ILE A 367 16.21 -18.08 34.24
C ILE A 367 17.19 -16.91 33.99
N ARG A 368 16.71 -15.81 33.40
CA ARG A 368 17.54 -14.61 33.17
C ARG A 368 18.02 -13.99 34.47
N ARG A 369 17.16 -13.89 35.49
CA ARG A 369 17.49 -13.36 36.81
C ARG A 369 18.53 -14.24 37.51
N SER A 370 18.32 -15.56 37.55
CA SER A 370 19.29 -16.51 38.13
C SER A 370 20.66 -16.46 37.46
N ARG A 371 20.71 -16.23 36.13
CA ARG A 371 21.98 -16.02 35.41
C ARG A 371 22.64 -14.68 35.72
N ARG A 372 21.84 -13.62 35.96
CA ARG A 372 22.33 -12.29 36.34
C ARG A 372 22.90 -12.28 37.76
N ASP A 373 22.27 -12.99 38.69
CA ASP A 373 22.75 -13.14 40.07
C ASP A 373 24.01 -14.03 40.14
N ARG A 374 24.27 -14.83 39.09
CA ARG A 374 25.50 -15.63 38.91
C ARG A 374 26.58 -14.95 38.04
N ALA A 375 26.49 -13.65 37.77
CA ALA A 375 27.37 -12.96 36.82
C ALA A 375 28.85 -12.91 37.28
N SER A 376 29.58 -13.98 37.00
CA SER A 376 31.01 -14.02 36.73
C SER A 376 31.19 -14.02 35.21
N TYR A 377 31.89 -13.01 34.68
CA TYR A 377 32.38 -12.87 33.30
C TYR A 377 31.31 -12.76 32.19
N VAL A 378 31.06 -11.53 31.71
CA VAL A 378 30.37 -11.29 30.42
C VAL A 378 31.35 -11.67 29.31
N ALA A 379 31.14 -12.84 28.71
CA ALA A 379 32.02 -13.33 27.65
C ALA A 379 32.01 -12.38 26.44
N VAL A 380 33.19 -11.87 26.08
CA VAL A 380 33.40 -10.98 24.92
C VAL A 380 32.92 -11.68 23.64
N PRO A 381 32.27 -10.96 22.70
CA PRO A 381 31.92 -11.48 21.38
C PRO A 381 33.14 -12.15 20.72
N GLY A 382 32.98 -13.40 20.27
CA GLY A 382 34.09 -14.19 19.69
C GLY A 382 34.87 -15.08 20.66
N SER A 383 34.52 -15.11 21.95
CA SER A 383 35.16 -16.02 22.91
C SER A 383 34.96 -17.52 22.58
N PRO A 384 35.93 -18.40 22.91
CA PRO A 384 35.83 -19.84 22.66
C PRO A 384 34.62 -20.49 23.33
N VAL A 385 34.17 -19.93 24.47
CA VAL A 385 33.03 -20.40 25.26
C VAL A 385 31.72 -20.25 24.47
N LEU A 386 31.49 -19.09 23.85
CA LEU A 386 30.30 -18.84 23.02
C LEU A 386 30.30 -19.70 21.76
N LYS A 387 31.47 -19.87 21.12
CA LYS A 387 31.65 -20.74 19.95
C LYS A 387 31.30 -22.20 20.26
N ARG A 388 31.76 -22.72 21.40
CA ARG A 388 31.45 -24.09 21.85
C ARG A 388 29.97 -24.25 22.21
N GLN A 389 29.36 -23.24 22.84
CA GLN A 389 27.93 -23.27 23.19
C GLN A 389 27.01 -23.27 21.95
N ARG A 390 27.44 -22.64 20.84
CA ARG A 390 26.74 -22.67 19.56
C ARG A 390 26.80 -24.04 18.87
N GLN A 391 27.94 -24.72 18.94
CA GLN A 391 28.15 -26.04 18.32
C GLN A 391 27.38 -27.16 19.04
N ASN A 392 26.94 -26.92 20.28
CA ASN A 392 26.08 -27.84 21.01
C ASN A 392 24.67 -27.88 20.40
N ALA A 393 23.97 -29.01 20.54
CA ALA A 393 22.61 -29.20 20.01
C ALA A 393 21.64 -28.06 20.42
N LEU A 394 21.68 -27.62 21.69
CA LEU A 394 20.89 -26.49 22.20
C LEU A 394 21.15 -25.16 21.45
N GLY A 395 22.40 -24.91 21.05
CA GLY A 395 22.78 -23.72 20.29
C GLY A 395 22.21 -23.74 18.87
N SER A 396 22.32 -24.88 18.19
CA SER A 396 21.73 -25.12 16.87
C SER A 396 20.20 -24.97 16.89
N TRP A 397 19.53 -25.62 17.84
CA TRP A 397 18.08 -25.49 18.05
C TRP A 397 17.65 -24.03 18.26
N SER A 398 18.43 -23.26 19.03
CA SER A 398 18.12 -21.84 19.25
C SER A 398 18.23 -21.01 17.97
N ALA A 399 19.15 -21.34 17.07
CA ALA A 399 19.32 -20.66 15.79
C ALA A 399 18.15 -20.99 14.86
N THR A 400 17.78 -22.26 14.75
CA THR A 400 16.61 -22.71 14.00
C THR A 400 15.32 -22.07 14.51
N ALA A 401 15.14 -21.97 15.84
CA ALA A 401 14.00 -21.30 16.43
C ALA A 401 13.93 -19.80 16.07
N ARG A 402 15.08 -19.10 16.06
CA ARG A 402 15.13 -17.69 15.62
C ARG A 402 14.79 -17.54 14.14
N SER A 403 15.30 -18.42 13.28
CA SER A 403 14.96 -18.42 11.85
C SER A 403 13.47 -18.72 11.62
N ALA A 404 12.88 -19.62 12.40
CA ALA A 404 11.44 -19.91 12.35
C ALA A 404 10.60 -18.70 12.80
N VAL A 405 10.96 -18.03 13.90
CA VAL A 405 10.30 -16.79 14.35
C VAL A 405 10.41 -15.69 13.29
N TRP A 406 11.57 -15.55 12.67
CA TRP A 406 11.76 -14.61 11.56
C TRP A 406 10.82 -14.91 10.40
N TRP A 407 10.77 -16.18 9.98
CA TRP A 407 9.88 -16.66 8.91
C TRP A 407 8.40 -16.43 9.23
N LEU A 408 7.97 -16.61 10.49
CA LEU A 408 6.59 -16.33 10.91
C LEU A 408 6.23 -14.84 10.80
N GLY A 409 7.22 -13.95 10.93
CA GLY A 409 7.01 -12.50 10.79
C GLY A 409 7.00 -12.00 9.34
N ASP A 410 7.30 -12.86 8.35
CA ASP A 410 7.25 -12.47 6.94
C ASP A 410 5.81 -12.40 6.45
N GLU A 411 5.57 -11.45 5.54
CA GLU A 411 4.27 -11.23 4.93
C GLU A 411 4.01 -12.24 3.80
N VAL A 412 2.74 -12.57 3.59
CA VAL A 412 2.30 -13.43 2.49
C VAL A 412 1.65 -12.58 1.43
N THR A 413 2.33 -12.46 0.28
CA THR A 413 1.76 -11.89 -0.92
C THR A 413 1.21 -13.03 -1.79
N PHE A 414 -0.08 -12.97 -2.11
CA PHE A 414 -0.74 -13.92 -3.00
C PHE A 414 -1.68 -13.16 -3.93
N LEU A 415 -1.55 -13.39 -5.24
CA LEU A 415 -2.27 -12.66 -6.31
C LEU A 415 -2.10 -11.13 -6.19
N GLY A 416 -0.87 -10.66 -5.99
CA GLY A 416 -0.57 -9.22 -5.87
C GLY A 416 -1.15 -8.53 -4.62
N ARG A 417 -1.79 -9.27 -3.70
CA ARG A 417 -2.37 -8.74 -2.45
C ARG A 417 -1.64 -9.29 -1.23
N ASN A 418 -1.47 -8.45 -0.21
CA ASN A 418 -0.93 -8.84 1.09
C ASN A 418 -2.04 -9.49 1.95
N TRP A 419 -1.83 -10.73 2.37
CA TRP A 419 -2.76 -11.52 3.19
C TRP A 419 -2.49 -11.44 4.69
N GLY A 420 -1.44 -10.72 5.09
CA GLY A 420 -0.95 -10.63 6.47
C GLY A 420 0.33 -11.45 6.68
N GLN A 421 0.76 -11.55 7.94
CA GLN A 421 1.97 -12.28 8.31
C GLN A 421 1.72 -13.79 8.30
N ARG A 422 2.75 -14.59 7.99
CA ARG A 422 2.66 -16.06 8.02
C ARG A 422 2.21 -16.59 9.37
N GLY A 423 2.66 -15.98 10.47
CA GLY A 423 2.23 -16.32 11.82
C GLY A 423 0.73 -16.13 12.03
N GLU A 424 0.14 -15.06 11.51
CA GLU A 424 -1.30 -14.81 11.59
C GLU A 424 -2.10 -15.93 10.93
N LEU A 425 -1.66 -16.39 9.76
CA LEU A 425 -2.30 -17.48 9.03
C LEU A 425 -2.15 -18.83 9.74
N VAL A 426 -0.95 -19.18 10.21
CA VAL A 426 -0.69 -20.45 10.89
C VAL A 426 -1.47 -20.55 12.19
N PHE A 427 -1.30 -19.57 13.10
CA PHE A 427 -1.97 -19.61 14.39
C PHE A 427 -3.49 -19.36 14.27
N GLY A 428 -3.91 -18.51 13.33
CA GLY A 428 -5.32 -18.31 13.00
C GLY A 428 -5.99 -19.60 12.50
N SER A 429 -5.31 -20.35 11.63
CA SER A 429 -5.82 -21.63 11.11
C SER A 429 -5.89 -22.69 12.21
N LEU A 430 -4.87 -22.80 13.06
CA LEU A 430 -4.89 -23.72 14.21
C LEU A 430 -6.04 -23.39 15.17
N TRP A 431 -6.27 -22.10 15.45
CA TRP A 431 -7.39 -21.66 16.27
C TRP A 431 -8.75 -21.96 15.62
N ALA A 432 -8.88 -21.69 14.32
CA ALA A 432 -10.09 -22.00 13.57
C ALA A 432 -10.40 -23.51 13.60
N MET A 433 -9.40 -24.37 13.41
CA MET A 433 -9.54 -25.83 13.49
C MET A 433 -9.97 -26.29 14.88
N TRP A 434 -9.40 -25.71 15.94
CA TRP A 434 -9.83 -25.99 17.31
C TRP A 434 -11.32 -25.63 17.52
N LEU A 435 -11.74 -24.43 17.15
CA LEU A 435 -13.13 -24.00 17.29
C LEU A 435 -14.08 -24.86 16.43
N LEU A 436 -13.69 -25.20 15.20
CA LEU A 436 -14.45 -26.10 14.34
C LEU A 436 -14.62 -27.49 14.95
N SER A 437 -13.58 -28.03 15.60
CA SER A 437 -13.68 -29.30 16.30
C SER A 437 -14.71 -29.24 17.45
N LEU A 438 -14.73 -28.15 18.23
CA LEU A 438 -15.71 -27.93 19.28
C LEU A 438 -17.14 -27.75 18.75
N CYS A 439 -17.31 -27.33 17.49
CA CYS A 439 -18.62 -27.28 16.85
C CYS A 439 -19.18 -28.67 16.55
N VAL A 440 -18.32 -29.66 16.26
CA VAL A 440 -18.72 -30.98 15.73
C VAL A 440 -18.70 -32.08 16.81
N ILE A 441 -17.76 -32.03 17.76
CA ILE A 441 -17.61 -33.08 18.78
C ILE A 441 -18.88 -33.19 19.62
N GLY A 442 -19.37 -34.43 19.79
CA GLY A 442 -20.54 -34.73 20.63
C GLY A 442 -21.89 -34.29 20.06
N THR A 443 -21.98 -33.84 18.80
CA THR A 443 -23.27 -33.53 18.15
C THR A 443 -23.94 -34.76 17.54
N GLY A 444 -23.16 -35.81 17.23
CA GLY A 444 -23.65 -36.98 16.51
C GLY A 444 -24.28 -36.59 15.16
N ASN A 445 -25.38 -37.25 14.82
CA ASN A 445 -26.13 -37.02 13.57
C ASN A 445 -27.24 -35.96 13.72
N ASP A 446 -27.27 -35.23 14.85
CA ASP A 446 -28.31 -34.23 15.14
C ASP A 446 -27.98 -32.88 14.46
N TYR A 447 -28.67 -32.63 13.35
CA TYR A 447 -28.44 -31.44 12.53
C TYR A 447 -28.67 -30.13 13.31
N LEU A 448 -29.74 -30.05 14.12
CA LEU A 448 -30.06 -28.82 14.85
C LEU A 448 -29.11 -28.59 16.04
N HIS A 449 -28.57 -29.66 16.62
CA HIS A 449 -27.51 -29.54 17.63
C HIS A 449 -26.24 -28.95 17.01
N LEU A 450 -25.82 -29.47 15.85
CA LEU A 450 -24.69 -28.94 15.08
C LEU A 450 -24.90 -27.46 14.72
N THR A 451 -26.05 -27.10 14.14
CA THR A 451 -26.37 -25.70 13.79
C THR A 451 -26.24 -24.75 14.98
N LYS A 452 -26.77 -25.15 16.15
CA LYS A 452 -26.70 -24.33 17.38
C LYS A 452 -25.29 -24.22 17.95
N ARG A 453 -24.44 -25.25 17.75
CA ARG A 453 -23.03 -25.24 18.16
C ARG A 453 -22.24 -24.13 17.48
N PHE A 454 -22.36 -23.99 16.16
CA PHE A 454 -21.69 -22.93 15.41
C PHE A 454 -22.04 -21.54 15.96
N GLY A 455 -23.31 -21.34 16.31
CA GLY A 455 -23.81 -20.11 16.95
C GLY A 455 -23.12 -19.81 18.28
N ILE A 456 -23.24 -20.72 19.26
CA ILE A 456 -22.73 -20.47 20.62
C ILE A 456 -21.20 -20.43 20.67
N VAL A 457 -20.50 -21.24 19.87
CA VAL A 457 -19.03 -21.24 19.81
C VAL A 457 -18.52 -19.93 19.24
N ALA A 458 -19.08 -19.40 18.15
CA ALA A 458 -18.59 -18.12 17.63
C ALA A 458 -18.89 -16.94 18.58
N VAL A 459 -20.11 -16.90 19.16
CA VAL A 459 -20.47 -15.82 20.10
C VAL A 459 -19.62 -15.86 21.37
N SER A 460 -19.18 -17.05 21.81
CA SER A 460 -18.26 -17.18 22.95
C SER A 460 -16.91 -16.47 22.76
N GLN A 461 -16.54 -16.15 21.51
CA GLN A 461 -15.30 -15.48 21.16
C GLN A 461 -15.43 -13.94 21.14
N LEU A 462 -16.63 -13.38 21.27
CA LEU A 462 -16.83 -11.93 21.29
C LEU A 462 -16.04 -11.22 22.41
N PRO A 463 -15.96 -11.73 23.67
CA PRO A 463 -15.15 -11.08 24.71
C PRO A 463 -13.70 -10.86 24.27
N VAL A 464 -13.02 -11.91 23.79
CA VAL A 464 -11.64 -11.80 23.33
C VAL A 464 -11.52 -10.96 22.06
N GLN A 465 -12.50 -11.02 21.14
CA GLN A 465 -12.53 -10.16 19.95
C GLN A 465 -12.49 -8.68 20.33
N TYR A 466 -13.22 -8.28 21.37
CA TYR A 466 -13.23 -6.90 21.86
C TYR A 466 -11.92 -6.59 22.58
N VAL A 467 -11.43 -7.47 23.47
CA VAL A 467 -10.15 -7.30 24.18
C VAL A 467 -8.99 -7.04 23.20
N LEU A 468 -8.93 -7.76 22.08
CA LEU A 468 -7.89 -7.58 21.07
C LEU A 468 -7.91 -6.19 20.39
N ALA A 469 -9.03 -5.46 20.47
CA ALA A 469 -9.19 -4.11 19.93
C ALA A 469 -9.02 -2.98 20.96
N LEU A 470 -9.06 -3.29 22.27
CA LEU A 470 -8.99 -2.28 23.34
C LEU A 470 -7.63 -1.59 23.34
N LYS A 471 -7.61 -0.26 23.56
CA LYS A 471 -6.37 0.52 23.52
C LYS A 471 -5.69 0.62 24.88
N LYS A 472 -6.47 0.82 25.94
CA LYS A 472 -6.01 1.15 27.30
C LYS A 472 -6.12 -0.07 28.21
N PHE A 473 -7.32 -0.66 28.30
CA PHE A 473 -7.60 -1.85 29.08
C PHE A 473 -7.33 -3.12 28.28
N ASN A 474 -6.06 -3.34 27.91
CA ASN A 474 -5.67 -4.48 27.07
C ASN A 474 -4.76 -5.46 27.81
N PRO A 475 -5.32 -6.45 28.55
CA PRO A 475 -4.53 -7.46 29.26
C PRO A 475 -3.71 -8.34 28.31
N VAL A 476 -4.16 -8.55 27.07
CA VAL A 476 -3.43 -9.33 26.07
C VAL A 476 -2.13 -8.60 25.70
N ALA A 477 -2.20 -7.31 25.37
CA ALA A 477 -1.02 -6.49 25.09
C ALA A 477 -0.04 -6.49 26.27
N LEU A 478 -0.54 -6.40 27.51
CA LEU A 478 0.27 -6.48 28.72
C LEU A 478 1.00 -7.84 28.85
N ILE A 479 0.27 -8.95 28.68
CA ILE A 479 0.79 -10.32 28.78
C ILE A 479 1.81 -10.63 27.68
N PHE A 480 1.67 -10.05 26.49
CA PHE A 480 2.65 -10.22 25.41
C PHE A 480 3.77 -9.16 25.43
N ARG A 481 3.73 -8.17 26.34
CA ARG A 481 4.58 -6.96 26.31
C ARG A 481 4.56 -6.26 24.94
N SER A 482 3.40 -6.30 24.31
CA SER A 482 3.12 -5.77 22.99
C SER A 482 2.24 -4.52 23.11
N SER A 483 1.94 -3.83 22.03
CA SER A 483 1.01 -2.69 22.03
C SER A 483 -0.36 -3.06 21.43
N HIS A 484 -1.34 -2.17 21.58
CA HIS A 484 -2.68 -2.46 21.07
C HIS A 484 -2.68 -2.60 19.53
N GLU A 485 -1.84 -1.81 18.84
CA GLU A 485 -1.70 -1.83 17.38
C GLU A 485 -1.17 -3.19 16.91
N GLU A 486 -0.16 -3.71 17.63
CA GLU A 486 0.41 -5.02 17.36
C GLU A 486 -0.59 -6.14 17.64
N VAL A 487 -1.34 -6.07 18.74
CA VAL A 487 -2.36 -7.08 19.10
C VAL A 487 -3.56 -7.02 18.15
N ASN A 488 -3.93 -5.85 17.65
CA ASN A 488 -5.07 -5.65 16.74
C ASN A 488 -4.94 -6.45 15.43
N ARG A 489 -3.73 -6.90 15.06
CA ARG A 489 -3.57 -7.84 13.93
C ARG A 489 -4.35 -9.15 14.15
N TRP A 490 -4.41 -9.62 15.39
CA TRP A 490 -5.15 -10.82 15.78
C TRP A 490 -6.66 -10.59 15.82
N HIS A 491 -7.12 -9.36 16.11
CA HIS A 491 -8.54 -9.00 16.00
C HIS A 491 -9.07 -9.24 14.58
N ARG A 492 -8.27 -8.93 13.55
CA ARG A 492 -8.65 -9.18 12.15
C ARG A 492 -8.77 -10.67 11.84
N VAL A 493 -7.80 -11.48 12.31
CA VAL A 493 -7.79 -12.94 12.11
C VAL A 493 -9.00 -13.57 12.79
N LEU A 494 -9.21 -13.28 14.07
CA LEU A 494 -10.32 -13.84 14.84
C LEU A 494 -11.67 -13.38 14.30
N GLY A 495 -11.79 -12.11 13.87
CA GLY A 495 -13.00 -11.60 13.22
C GLY A 495 -13.42 -12.40 11.99
N ARG A 496 -12.45 -12.78 11.14
CA ARG A 496 -12.70 -13.65 9.97
C ARG A 496 -13.18 -15.05 10.40
N VAL A 497 -12.57 -15.64 11.43
CA VAL A 497 -12.98 -16.95 11.97
C VAL A 497 -14.41 -16.89 12.51
N ILE A 498 -14.75 -15.88 13.32
CA ILE A 498 -16.10 -15.67 13.84
C ILE A 498 -17.10 -15.51 12.70
N TYR A 499 -16.77 -14.69 11.69
CA TYR A 499 -17.62 -14.47 10.52
C TYR A 499 -17.90 -15.78 9.77
N CYS A 500 -16.88 -16.59 9.48
CA CYS A 500 -17.06 -17.89 8.84
C CYS A 500 -17.98 -18.83 9.64
N LEU A 501 -17.81 -18.91 10.97
CA LEU A 501 -18.68 -19.72 11.83
C LEU A 501 -20.13 -19.20 11.81
N MET A 502 -20.33 -17.88 11.76
CA MET A 502 -21.66 -17.26 11.67
C MET A 502 -22.31 -17.47 10.30
N CYS A 503 -21.55 -17.44 9.20
CA CYS A 503 -22.05 -17.83 7.89
C CYS A 503 -22.55 -19.27 7.90
N LEU A 504 -21.78 -20.21 8.46
CA LEU A 504 -22.22 -21.61 8.58
C LEU A 504 -23.46 -21.76 9.45
N HIS A 505 -23.52 -21.06 10.58
CA HIS A 505 -24.71 -21.03 11.45
C HIS A 505 -25.98 -20.56 10.72
N ALA A 506 -25.89 -19.41 10.02
CA ALA A 506 -27.00 -18.85 9.26
C ALA A 506 -27.40 -19.77 8.11
N ALA A 507 -26.42 -20.30 7.37
CA ALA A 507 -26.65 -21.17 6.23
C ALA A 507 -27.30 -22.50 6.64
N PHE A 508 -26.89 -23.09 7.77
CA PHE A 508 -27.51 -24.32 8.26
C PHE A 508 -28.95 -24.13 8.72
N TYR A 509 -29.28 -23.01 9.37
CA TYR A 509 -30.67 -22.68 9.71
C TYR A 509 -31.51 -22.42 8.45
N LEU A 510 -30.97 -21.70 7.47
CA LEU A 510 -31.64 -21.44 6.20
C LEU A 510 -31.95 -22.76 5.46
N ASN A 511 -30.97 -23.67 5.39
CA ASN A 511 -31.18 -25.00 4.83
C ASN A 511 -32.25 -25.81 5.59
N TYR A 512 -32.23 -25.80 6.92
CA TYR A 512 -33.27 -26.45 7.72
C TYR A 512 -34.66 -25.89 7.42
N TYR A 513 -34.82 -24.57 7.37
CA TYR A 513 -36.09 -23.92 7.05
C TYR A 513 -36.57 -24.19 5.62
N TYR A 514 -35.64 -24.29 4.68
CA TYR A 514 -35.94 -24.65 3.29
C TYR A 514 -36.40 -26.11 3.18
N GLN A 515 -35.63 -27.07 3.71
CA GLN A 515 -35.94 -28.50 3.63
C GLN A 515 -37.24 -28.88 4.35
N THR A 516 -37.60 -28.16 5.41
CA THR A 516 -38.85 -28.39 6.15
C THR A 516 -40.03 -27.56 5.63
N GLY A 517 -39.83 -26.72 4.60
CA GLY A 517 -40.89 -25.93 3.98
C GLY A 517 -41.45 -24.78 4.83
N ILE A 518 -40.78 -24.39 5.93
CA ILE A 518 -41.27 -23.38 6.89
C ILE A 518 -40.61 -22.01 6.74
N LEU A 519 -39.74 -21.82 5.74
CA LEU A 519 -38.94 -20.60 5.56
C LEU A 519 -39.75 -19.31 5.60
N ARG A 520 -40.80 -19.21 4.78
CA ARG A 520 -41.63 -18.00 4.68
C ARG A 520 -42.28 -17.62 6.02
N ARG A 521 -42.65 -18.61 6.82
CA ARG A 521 -43.28 -18.40 8.14
C ARG A 521 -42.25 -18.06 9.21
N ARG A 522 -41.10 -18.74 9.23
CA ARG A 522 -40.11 -18.61 10.31
C ARG A 522 -39.23 -17.37 10.20
N ILE A 523 -38.96 -16.86 8.99
CA ILE A 523 -38.04 -15.73 8.83
C ILE A 523 -38.56 -14.42 9.44
N VAL A 524 -39.88 -14.30 9.60
CA VAL A 524 -40.55 -13.14 10.21
C VAL A 524 -40.80 -13.31 11.72
N ASP A 525 -40.56 -14.50 12.29
CA ASP A 525 -40.63 -14.69 13.73
C ASP A 525 -39.52 -13.85 14.41
N ILE A 526 -39.80 -13.29 15.59
CA ILE A 526 -38.90 -12.35 16.29
C ILE A 526 -37.47 -12.89 16.40
N VAL A 527 -37.28 -14.13 16.85
CA VAL A 527 -35.94 -14.69 17.08
C VAL A 527 -35.15 -14.88 15.78
N PRO A 528 -35.67 -15.57 14.73
CA PRO A 528 -35.01 -15.62 13.42
C PRO A 528 -34.79 -14.25 12.78
N ALA A 529 -35.73 -13.32 12.90
CA ALA A 529 -35.58 -11.95 12.37
C ALA A 529 -34.42 -11.22 13.05
N LEU A 530 -34.30 -11.29 14.38
CA LEU A 530 -33.14 -10.75 15.11
C LEU A 530 -31.82 -11.43 14.68
N GLY A 531 -31.86 -12.73 14.42
CA GLY A 531 -30.71 -13.48 13.91
C GLY A 531 -30.28 -13.02 12.52
N LEU A 532 -31.24 -12.77 11.62
CA LEU A 532 -30.99 -12.21 10.30
C LEU A 532 -30.44 -10.78 10.39
N THR A 533 -31.01 -9.93 11.25
CA THR A 533 -30.50 -8.58 11.51
C THR A 533 -29.05 -8.62 12.01
N ALA A 534 -28.73 -9.50 12.97
CA ALA A 534 -27.36 -9.68 13.44
C ALA A 534 -26.42 -10.18 12.33
N PHE A 535 -26.89 -11.11 11.49
CA PHE A 535 -26.11 -11.60 10.36
C PHE A 535 -25.82 -10.51 9.32
N ILE A 536 -26.82 -9.68 8.97
CA ILE A 536 -26.64 -8.50 8.11
C ILE A 536 -25.61 -7.54 8.73
N GLY A 537 -25.69 -7.29 10.04
CA GLY A 537 -24.69 -6.50 10.76
C GLY A 537 -23.28 -7.09 10.64
N MET A 538 -23.12 -8.40 10.80
CA MET A 538 -21.83 -9.08 10.63
C MET A 538 -21.30 -8.98 9.20
N VAL A 539 -22.16 -9.09 8.19
CA VAL A 539 -21.78 -8.86 6.77
C VAL A 539 -21.29 -7.43 6.60
N LEU A 540 -22.02 -6.44 7.12
CA LEU A 540 -21.65 -5.03 7.03
C LEU A 540 -20.29 -4.73 7.71
N LEU A 541 -20.03 -5.32 8.89
CA LEU A 541 -18.74 -5.21 9.58
C LEU A 541 -17.58 -5.77 8.74
N ASN A 542 -17.77 -6.93 8.11
CA ASN A 542 -16.72 -7.59 7.34
C ASN A 542 -16.48 -6.92 5.98
N THR A 543 -17.54 -6.53 5.29
CA THR A 543 -17.45 -5.84 3.99
C THR A 543 -16.74 -4.51 4.14
N THR A 544 -17.15 -3.67 5.08
CA THR A 544 -16.50 -2.36 5.30
C THR A 544 -15.05 -2.48 5.78
N ALA A 545 -14.66 -3.60 6.38
CA ALA A 545 -13.28 -3.87 6.81
C ALA A 545 -12.33 -4.34 5.69
N LEU A 546 -12.84 -4.59 4.48
CA LEU A 546 -12.02 -4.96 3.32
C LEU A 546 -11.01 -3.86 2.98
N SER A 547 -9.80 -4.25 2.56
CA SER A 547 -8.73 -3.29 2.23
C SER A 547 -9.09 -2.36 1.08
N LEU A 548 -9.97 -2.78 0.16
CA LEU A 548 -10.48 -1.93 -0.91
C LEU A 548 -11.29 -0.75 -0.35
N ILE A 549 -12.30 -1.04 0.47
CA ILE A 549 -13.16 -0.01 1.06
C ILE A 549 -12.38 0.87 2.04
N ARG A 550 -11.48 0.28 2.82
CA ARG A 550 -10.69 1.02 3.82
C ARG A 550 -9.67 1.97 3.17
N ARG A 551 -9.12 1.61 2.01
CA ARG A 551 -8.26 2.49 1.20
C ARG A 551 -9.05 3.58 0.47
N TYR A 552 -10.26 3.26 -0.01
CA TYR A 552 -11.17 4.25 -0.58
C TYR A 552 -11.61 5.28 0.47
N SER A 553 -12.10 4.82 1.63
CA SER A 553 -12.46 5.69 2.75
C SER A 553 -12.36 4.95 4.08
N TYR A 554 -11.30 5.24 4.83
CA TYR A 554 -11.12 4.74 6.19
C TYR A 554 -12.27 5.15 7.11
N ARG A 555 -12.94 6.28 6.85
CA ARG A 555 -14.08 6.75 7.66
C ARG A 555 -15.30 5.86 7.52
N ILE A 556 -15.66 5.49 6.29
CA ILE A 556 -16.78 4.58 6.05
C ILE A 556 -16.54 3.28 6.81
N PHE A 557 -15.33 2.73 6.69
CA PHE A 557 -14.90 1.60 7.51
C PHE A 557 -15.10 1.86 9.00
N PHE A 558 -14.40 2.83 9.57
CA PHE A 558 -14.31 3.00 11.02
C PHE A 558 -15.66 3.34 11.67
N VAL A 559 -16.42 4.27 11.09
CA VAL A 559 -17.71 4.72 11.63
C VAL A 559 -18.73 3.58 11.59
N THR A 560 -18.89 2.91 10.44
CA THR A 560 -19.80 1.77 10.33
C THR A 560 -19.36 0.64 11.23
N HIS A 561 -18.07 0.32 11.28
CA HIS A 561 -17.55 -0.76 12.11
C HIS A 561 -17.83 -0.53 13.59
N LEU A 562 -17.59 0.69 14.10
CA LEU A 562 -17.83 1.03 15.49
C LEU A 562 -19.32 1.01 15.85
N ILE A 563 -20.18 1.64 15.04
CA ILE A 563 -21.62 1.72 15.31
C ILE A 563 -22.25 0.32 15.32
N VAL A 564 -21.94 -0.49 14.30
CA VAL A 564 -22.51 -1.84 14.19
C VAL A 564 -21.94 -2.75 15.28
N ALA A 565 -20.66 -2.63 15.64
CA ALA A 565 -20.08 -3.37 16.76
C ALA A 565 -20.72 -3.00 18.11
N LEU A 566 -21.26 -1.79 18.28
CA LEU A 566 -22.02 -1.42 19.50
C LEU A 566 -23.48 -1.88 19.46
N ALA A 567 -24.09 -1.94 18.27
CA ALA A 567 -25.47 -2.37 18.09
C ALA A 567 -25.66 -3.89 18.10
N LEU A 568 -24.65 -4.66 17.67
CA LEU A 568 -24.72 -6.12 17.55
C LEU A 568 -24.91 -6.84 18.90
N PRO A 569 -24.22 -6.49 20.01
CA PRO A 569 -24.36 -7.18 21.28
C PRO A 569 -25.82 -7.18 21.82
N PRO A 570 -26.55 -6.04 21.88
CA PRO A 570 -27.97 -6.04 22.25
C PRO A 570 -28.84 -6.94 21.36
N VAL A 571 -28.64 -6.94 20.03
CA VAL A 571 -29.41 -7.79 19.11
C VAL A 571 -29.16 -9.27 19.41
N ILE A 572 -27.90 -9.67 19.63
CA ILE A 572 -27.53 -11.06 19.98
C ILE A 572 -28.14 -11.46 21.33
N PHE A 573 -28.15 -10.56 22.32
CA PHE A 573 -28.73 -10.80 23.64
C PHE A 573 -30.22 -11.21 23.54
N PHE A 574 -30.99 -10.52 22.70
CA PHE A 574 -32.40 -10.83 22.47
C PHE A 574 -32.62 -12.01 21.50
N HIS A 575 -31.68 -12.27 20.59
CA HIS A 575 -31.71 -13.44 19.72
C HIS A 575 -31.51 -14.75 20.51
N HIS A 576 -30.57 -14.78 21.48
CA HIS A 576 -30.28 -15.98 22.26
C HIS A 576 -29.80 -15.67 23.70
N ARG A 577 -30.69 -15.86 24.69
CA ARG A 577 -30.40 -15.53 26.09
C ARG A 577 -29.23 -16.30 26.71
N SER A 578 -28.95 -17.54 26.30
CA SER A 578 -27.81 -18.28 26.86
C SER A 578 -26.45 -17.73 26.40
N SER A 579 -26.44 -16.83 25.41
CA SER A 579 -25.24 -16.09 25.00
C SER A 579 -25.01 -14.80 25.79
N ALA A 580 -25.92 -14.43 26.68
CA ALA A 580 -25.90 -13.15 27.40
C ALA A 580 -24.59 -12.90 28.14
N PHE A 581 -24.03 -13.93 28.77
CA PHE A 581 -22.77 -13.82 29.53
C PHE A 581 -21.64 -13.23 28.68
N TYR A 582 -21.38 -13.79 27.49
CA TYR A 582 -20.29 -13.35 26.60
C TYR A 582 -20.52 -11.94 26.06
N VAL A 583 -21.77 -11.61 25.75
CA VAL A 583 -22.16 -10.32 25.18
C VAL A 583 -22.03 -9.21 26.23
N VAL A 584 -22.49 -9.46 27.46
CA VAL A 584 -22.37 -8.52 28.58
C VAL A 584 -20.91 -8.32 28.96
N GLU A 585 -20.13 -9.39 29.00
CA GLU A 585 -18.68 -9.32 29.25
C GLU A 585 -17.97 -8.44 28.19
N ALA A 586 -18.20 -8.70 26.90
CA ALA A 586 -17.60 -7.93 25.82
C ALA A 586 -17.94 -6.42 25.92
N LEU A 587 -19.21 -6.09 26.19
CA LEU A 587 -19.66 -4.70 26.33
C LEU A 587 -19.08 -4.04 27.59
N ALA A 588 -19.02 -4.76 28.72
CA ALA A 588 -18.45 -4.25 29.95
C ALA A 588 -16.97 -3.91 29.80
N LEU A 589 -16.19 -4.81 29.17
CA LEU A 589 -14.76 -4.59 28.90
C LEU A 589 -14.54 -3.37 28.00
N PHE A 590 -15.39 -3.18 26.99
CA PHE A 590 -15.33 -2.02 26.10
C PHE A 590 -15.67 -0.71 26.82
N ILE A 591 -16.72 -0.70 27.66
CA ILE A 591 -17.09 0.48 28.44
C ILE A 591 -15.97 0.87 29.40
N ILE A 592 -15.35 -0.11 30.07
CA ILE A 592 -14.20 0.13 30.95
C ILE A 592 -13.05 0.79 30.17
N ASP A 593 -12.70 0.26 29.00
CA ASP A 593 -11.67 0.87 28.14
C ASP A 593 -12.01 2.31 27.77
N LEU A 594 -13.24 2.56 27.33
CA LEU A 594 -13.70 3.90 26.95
C LEU A 594 -13.64 4.88 28.13
N THR A 595 -14.06 4.47 29.32
CA THR A 595 -13.96 5.29 30.54
C THR A 595 -12.51 5.62 30.86
N LEU A 596 -11.62 4.63 30.83
CA LEU A 596 -10.20 4.84 31.11
C LEU A 596 -9.53 5.75 30.07
N ARG A 597 -9.89 5.61 28.80
CA ARG A 597 -9.43 6.50 27.72
C ARG A 597 -9.89 7.93 27.96
N LYS A 598 -11.18 8.12 28.25
CA LYS A 598 -11.76 9.46 28.52
C LYS A 598 -11.14 10.14 29.74
N MET A 599 -10.81 9.40 30.79
CA MET A 599 -10.08 9.92 31.96
C MET A 599 -8.64 10.31 31.62
N ASP A 600 -8.04 9.63 30.64
CA ASP A 600 -6.66 9.85 30.22
C ASP A 600 -6.51 10.98 29.20
N THR A 601 -7.53 11.23 28.38
CA THR A 601 -7.57 12.36 27.44
C THR A 601 -7.49 13.69 28.19
N PHE A 602 -6.77 14.66 27.62
CA PHE A 602 -6.77 16.05 28.09
C PHE A 602 -6.83 16.99 26.90
N THR A 603 -7.32 18.21 27.12
CA THR A 603 -7.36 19.26 26.10
C THR A 603 -6.39 20.36 26.49
N THR A 604 -5.62 20.85 25.53
CA THR A 604 -4.59 21.87 25.75
C THR A 604 -4.49 22.82 24.57
N ASP A 605 -4.07 24.06 24.84
CA ASP A 605 -3.89 25.09 23.84
C ASP A 605 -2.54 24.91 23.13
N ALA A 606 -2.58 24.40 21.91
CA ALA A 606 -1.40 24.08 21.10
C ALA A 606 -1.06 25.20 20.11
N SER A 607 0.23 25.36 19.83
CA SER A 607 0.74 26.21 18.75
C SER A 607 0.96 25.36 17.50
N LEU A 608 0.49 25.84 16.34
CA LEU A 608 0.66 25.18 15.05
C LEU A 608 1.49 26.06 14.14
N VAL A 609 2.59 25.52 13.61
CA VAL A 609 3.54 26.26 12.77
C VAL A 609 3.84 25.43 11.52
N LEU A 610 3.73 26.03 10.33
CA LEU A 610 4.18 25.40 9.09
C LEU A 610 5.71 25.49 9.00
N ILE A 611 6.35 24.38 8.63
CA ILE A 611 7.79 24.35 8.44
C ILE A 611 8.10 24.87 7.03
N PRO A 612 8.85 25.99 6.90
CA PRO A 612 9.11 26.62 5.60
C PRO A 612 9.73 25.67 4.58
N GLY A 613 9.29 25.77 3.32
CA GLY A 613 9.78 24.94 2.22
C GLY A 613 9.41 23.45 2.32
N SER A 614 8.54 23.06 3.27
CA SER A 614 8.06 21.67 3.43
C SER A 614 6.53 21.64 3.54
N ASN A 615 5.96 20.44 3.42
CA ASN A 615 4.54 20.21 3.71
C ASN A 615 4.30 19.66 5.13
N LEU A 616 5.14 20.07 6.09
CA LEU A 616 5.09 19.62 7.48
C LEU A 616 4.52 20.72 8.39
N ILE A 617 3.75 20.31 9.38
CA ILE A 617 3.20 21.13 10.47
C ILE A 617 3.87 20.69 11.77
N LYS A 618 4.54 21.63 12.45
CA LYS A 618 5.01 21.48 13.83
C LYS A 618 3.87 21.87 14.78
N ILE A 619 3.50 20.95 15.67
CA ILE A 619 2.45 21.17 16.68
C ILE A 619 3.13 21.09 18.05
N VAL A 620 3.10 22.17 18.81
CA VAL A 620 3.68 22.25 20.16
C VAL A 620 2.54 22.39 21.16
N ALA A 621 2.40 21.40 22.05
CA ALA A 621 1.29 21.30 22.97
C ALA A 621 1.79 21.10 24.42
N PRO A 622 1.41 21.96 25.39
CA PRO A 622 1.80 21.78 26.78
C PRO A 622 1.00 20.64 27.41
N VAL A 623 1.70 19.70 28.03
CA VAL A 623 1.12 18.55 28.73
C VAL A 623 0.93 18.89 30.21
N PRO A 624 -0.21 18.51 30.85
CA PRO A 624 -0.40 18.71 32.27
C PRO A 624 0.76 18.12 33.12
N PRO A 625 1.27 18.84 34.14
CA PRO A 625 2.41 18.39 34.95
C PRO A 625 2.22 17.01 35.60
N GLN A 626 0.97 16.62 35.90
CA GLN A 626 0.66 15.31 36.47
C GLN A 626 0.82 14.16 35.45
N LYS A 627 0.83 14.48 34.14
CA LYS A 627 0.90 13.52 33.04
C LYS A 627 2.24 13.55 32.31
N ILE A 628 3.09 14.58 32.45
CA ILE A 628 4.33 14.74 31.66
C ILE A 628 5.34 13.59 31.82
N SER A 629 5.46 13.00 33.02
CA SER A 629 6.49 11.98 33.32
C SER A 629 6.41 10.78 32.38
N ARG A 630 5.21 10.24 32.14
CA ARG A 630 5.00 9.10 31.24
C ARG A 630 5.32 9.40 29.77
N PHE A 631 5.28 10.67 29.34
CA PHE A 631 5.68 11.05 27.99
C PHE A 631 7.20 11.12 27.86
N ARG A 632 7.89 11.64 28.88
CA ARG A 632 9.36 11.69 28.95
C ARG A 632 9.99 10.30 29.05
N GLU A 633 9.41 9.41 29.84
CA GLU A 633 9.91 8.05 30.08
C GLU A 633 9.67 7.08 28.90
N SER A 634 8.95 7.51 27.85
CA SER A 634 8.52 6.64 26.76
C SER A 634 8.83 7.23 25.37
N PRO A 635 10.11 7.42 25.02
CA PRO A 635 10.50 7.90 23.69
C PRO A 635 10.01 6.95 22.58
N GLY A 636 9.63 7.51 21.43
CA GLY A 636 9.10 6.74 20.30
C GLY A 636 7.66 6.26 20.48
N THR A 637 6.91 6.83 21.42
CA THR A 637 5.46 6.60 21.55
C THR A 637 4.66 7.62 20.73
N HIS A 638 3.37 7.37 20.54
CA HIS A 638 2.46 8.25 19.81
C HIS A 638 1.22 8.59 20.63
N VAL A 639 0.47 9.60 20.18
CA VAL A 639 -0.80 10.02 20.77
C VAL A 639 -1.89 10.01 19.71
N TYR A 640 -3.15 9.87 20.13
CA TYR A 640 -4.29 10.19 19.27
C TYR A 640 -4.68 11.64 19.48
N LEU A 641 -4.72 12.39 18.39
CA LEU A 641 -5.12 13.79 18.35
C LEU A 641 -6.55 13.91 17.79
N SER A 642 -7.36 14.77 18.40
CA SER A 642 -8.67 15.15 17.91
C SER A 642 -8.93 16.65 18.08
N ILE A 643 -9.86 17.18 17.28
CA ILE A 643 -10.19 18.61 17.23
C ILE A 643 -11.50 18.84 18.03
N PRO A 644 -11.41 19.44 19.23
CA PRO A 644 -12.58 19.69 20.07
C PRO A 644 -13.47 20.78 19.47
N ALA A 645 -14.73 20.84 19.90
CA ALA A 645 -15.74 21.76 19.36
C ALA A 645 -15.30 23.24 19.21
N PRO A 646 -14.55 23.85 20.16
CA PRO A 646 -14.12 25.25 20.03
C PRO A 646 -13.16 25.51 18.86
N SER A 647 -12.48 24.48 18.36
CA SER A 647 -11.47 24.58 17.29
C SER A 647 -12.02 24.18 15.91
N ARG A 648 -13.33 23.91 15.82
CA ARG A 648 -13.96 23.43 14.58
C ARG A 648 -14.35 24.61 13.69
N PRO A 649 -14.25 24.48 12.35
CA PRO A 649 -14.54 25.57 11.41
C PRO A 649 -15.99 26.11 11.43
N SER A 650 -16.95 25.35 11.99
CA SER A 650 -18.37 25.74 12.00
C SER A 650 -18.93 25.79 13.43
N PRO A 651 -19.42 26.95 13.91
CA PRO A 651 -19.96 27.10 15.25
C PRO A 651 -21.37 26.50 15.43
N SER A 652 -22.04 26.03 14.37
CA SER A 652 -23.37 25.43 14.50
C SER A 652 -23.28 23.94 14.85
N ALA A 653 -23.61 23.60 16.10
CA ALA A 653 -23.61 22.21 16.62
C ALA A 653 -24.53 21.22 15.86
N VAL A 654 -25.37 21.72 14.95
CA VAL A 654 -26.39 20.95 14.21
C VAL A 654 -25.96 20.65 12.76
N SER A 655 -24.82 21.17 12.28
CA SER A 655 -24.33 20.88 10.93
C SER A 655 -23.84 19.43 10.81
N ALA A 656 -24.25 18.74 9.73
CA ALA A 656 -23.75 17.41 9.39
C ALA A 656 -22.20 17.34 9.31
N ALA A 657 -21.56 18.48 9.00
CA ALA A 657 -20.10 18.62 8.96
C ALA A 657 -19.44 18.41 10.32
N ASN A 658 -20.14 18.65 11.44
CA ASN A 658 -19.57 18.52 12.78
C ASN A 658 -19.46 17.05 13.26
N TYR A 659 -20.28 16.13 12.74
CA TYR A 659 -20.19 14.71 13.07
C TYR A 659 -18.87 14.07 12.60
N ILE A 660 -18.23 14.63 11.58
CA ILE A 660 -16.95 14.14 11.08
C ILE A 660 -15.87 14.23 12.17
N PHE A 661 -15.91 15.28 13.00
CA PHE A 661 -14.92 15.49 14.06
C PHE A 661 -15.13 14.58 15.28
N GLU A 662 -16.33 14.07 15.51
CA GLU A 662 -16.62 13.13 16.61
C GLU A 662 -15.96 11.76 16.41
N PHE A 663 -15.62 11.41 15.16
CA PHE A 663 -14.95 10.16 14.78
C PHE A 663 -13.55 10.38 14.20
N MET A 664 -12.97 11.58 14.41
CA MET A 664 -11.65 11.95 13.91
C MET A 664 -10.59 11.83 15.00
N PHE A 665 -10.01 10.63 15.11
CA PHE A 665 -8.91 10.33 16.04
C PHE A 665 -7.73 9.81 15.25
N ASN A 666 -6.71 10.65 15.06
CA ASN A 666 -5.57 10.31 14.21
C ASN A 666 -4.31 10.15 15.07
N PRO A 667 -3.51 9.08 14.85
CA PRO A 667 -2.28 8.88 15.58
C PRO A 667 -1.18 9.81 15.06
N PHE A 668 -0.41 10.41 15.97
CA PHE A 668 0.78 11.20 15.68
C PHE A 668 1.89 10.83 16.66
N THR A 669 3.07 10.52 16.14
CA THR A 669 4.23 10.17 16.96
C THR A 669 4.78 11.39 17.67
N ILE A 670 5.18 11.19 18.93
CA ILE A 670 5.79 12.22 19.76
C ILE A 670 7.24 12.40 19.31
N ALA A 671 7.51 13.52 18.65
CA ALA A 671 8.82 13.80 18.06
C ALA A 671 9.85 14.27 19.10
N SER A 672 9.40 15.04 20.09
CA SER A 672 10.18 15.42 21.26
C SER A 672 9.27 15.77 22.43
N VAL A 673 9.82 15.64 23.64
CA VAL A 673 9.24 16.17 24.87
C VAL A 673 10.34 16.99 25.51
N ASP A 674 10.07 18.27 25.77
CA ASP A 674 11.09 19.16 26.33
C ASP A 674 11.44 18.74 27.77
N GLU A 675 12.72 18.83 28.10
CA GLU A 675 13.21 18.49 29.44
C GLU A 675 12.91 19.59 30.46
N HIS A 676 12.97 20.84 30.03
CA HIS A 676 12.83 22.03 30.87
C HIS A 676 11.41 22.60 30.85
N SER A 677 10.67 22.44 29.76
CA SER A 677 9.27 22.80 29.60
C SER A 677 8.35 21.58 29.66
N THR A 678 7.05 21.82 29.76
CA THR A 678 6.02 20.75 29.68
C THR A 678 5.57 20.48 28.25
N ASP A 679 6.32 20.98 27.26
CA ASP A 679 5.88 20.97 25.87
C ASP A 679 6.19 19.64 25.19
N LEU A 680 5.20 19.18 24.45
CA LEU A 680 5.26 18.01 23.60
C LEU A 680 5.16 18.47 22.15
N THR A 681 6.08 17.98 21.31
CA THR A 681 6.12 18.32 19.89
C THR A 681 5.66 17.15 19.04
N LEU A 682 4.71 17.41 18.14
CA LEU A 682 4.27 16.51 17.09
C LEU A 682 4.65 17.09 15.73
N ILE A 683 5.00 16.23 14.78
CA ILE A 683 5.23 16.60 13.39
C ILE A 683 4.20 15.89 12.52
N ALA A 684 3.34 16.67 11.85
CA ALA A 684 2.29 16.17 10.98
C ALA A 684 2.61 16.54 9.52
N ARG A 685 2.57 15.55 8.62
CA ARG A 685 2.64 15.83 7.17
C ARG A 685 1.24 16.17 6.66
N CYS A 686 1.11 17.26 5.90
CA CYS A 686 -0.12 17.60 5.20
C CYS A 686 -0.46 16.50 4.18
N ARG A 687 -1.65 15.92 4.31
CA ARG A 687 -2.26 14.95 3.38
C ARG A 687 -3.69 15.36 3.07
N ASP A 688 -4.30 14.70 2.10
CA ASP A 688 -5.68 14.98 1.63
C ASP A 688 -6.79 14.58 2.62
N GLY A 689 -6.43 14.08 3.80
CA GLY A 689 -7.38 13.82 4.87
C GLY A 689 -7.78 15.10 5.62
N PRO A 690 -9.04 15.24 6.07
CA PRO A 690 -9.51 16.45 6.74
C PRO A 690 -8.87 16.72 8.10
N MET A 691 -8.27 15.73 8.78
CA MET A 691 -7.49 16.02 9.99
C MET A 691 -6.31 16.93 9.66
N THR A 692 -5.44 16.48 8.75
CA THR A 692 -4.24 17.21 8.36
C THR A 692 -4.56 18.48 7.58
N GLN A 693 -5.61 18.49 6.75
CA GLN A 693 -6.07 19.72 6.10
C GLN A 693 -6.62 20.74 7.10
N THR A 694 -7.38 20.31 8.11
CA THR A 694 -7.88 21.24 9.14
C THR A 694 -6.73 21.79 9.97
N LEU A 695 -5.75 20.96 10.36
CA LEU A 695 -4.53 21.42 11.02
C LEU A 695 -3.75 22.42 10.16
N ALA A 696 -3.64 22.19 8.85
CA ALA A 696 -2.97 23.12 7.93
C ALA A 696 -3.71 24.47 7.84
N ARG A 697 -5.05 24.46 7.76
CA ARG A 697 -5.87 25.67 7.77
C ARG A 697 -5.74 26.44 9.09
N LEU A 698 -5.73 25.74 10.21
CA LEU A 698 -5.52 26.33 11.54
C LEU A 698 -4.11 26.92 11.67
N ALA A 699 -3.09 26.27 11.10
CA ALA A 699 -1.73 26.81 11.06
C ALA A 699 -1.63 28.07 10.18
N ASN A 700 -2.27 28.08 9.01
CA ASN A 700 -2.31 29.25 8.12
C ASN A 700 -3.10 30.44 8.68
N GLY A 701 -4.22 30.16 9.38
CA GLY A 701 -5.08 31.19 9.97
C GLY A 701 -4.59 31.71 11.32
N SER A 702 -3.59 31.06 11.92
CA SER A 702 -3.01 31.49 13.18
C SER A 702 -2.07 32.67 12.94
N THR A 703 -2.52 33.89 13.22
CA THR A 703 -1.60 35.00 13.45
C THR A 703 -0.62 34.62 14.57
N THR A 704 0.63 35.05 14.45
CA THR A 704 1.72 34.70 15.39
C THR A 704 1.28 34.88 16.85
N GLY A 705 1.10 33.76 17.58
CA GLY A 705 0.71 33.74 18.99
C GLY A 705 -0.69 33.21 19.31
N MET A 706 -1.55 32.96 18.31
CA MET A 706 -2.84 32.30 18.56
C MET A 706 -2.64 30.81 18.87
N LYS A 707 -3.21 30.33 19.98
CA LYS A 707 -3.19 28.91 20.35
C LYS A 707 -4.54 28.27 20.05
N VAL A 708 -4.52 27.03 19.60
CA VAL A 708 -5.72 26.27 19.23
C VAL A 708 -5.90 25.13 20.21
N PRO A 709 -7.08 24.99 20.85
CA PRO A 709 -7.32 23.88 21.75
C PRO A 709 -7.36 22.55 20.96
N LEU A 710 -6.54 21.59 21.37
CA LEU A 710 -6.47 20.24 20.81
C LEU A 710 -6.64 19.20 21.92
N SER A 711 -7.35 18.11 21.64
CA SER A 711 -7.49 16.99 22.57
C SER A 711 -6.47 15.90 22.27
N ILE A 712 -5.71 15.50 23.29
CA ILE A 712 -4.63 14.53 23.21
C ILE A 712 -4.96 13.33 24.09
N GLU A 713 -4.89 12.12 23.53
CA GLU A 713 -5.06 10.84 24.21
C GLU A 713 -3.79 9.99 24.07
N GLY A 714 -3.16 9.58 25.17
CA GLY A 714 -1.93 8.77 25.15
C GLY A 714 -1.02 8.98 26.35
N PRO A 715 0.24 8.52 26.28
CA PRO A 715 0.93 7.95 25.12
C PRO A 715 0.59 6.47 24.86
N TYR A 716 0.76 6.03 23.61
CA TYR A 716 0.54 4.68 23.09
C TYR A 716 1.75 4.18 22.27
N GLY A 717 1.75 2.89 21.93
CA GLY A 717 2.84 2.23 21.23
C GLY A 717 3.62 1.22 22.08
N CYS A 718 4.49 0.46 21.43
CA CYS A 718 5.30 -0.59 22.06
C CYS A 718 6.66 -0.07 22.56
N ALA A 719 7.06 1.14 22.17
CA ALA A 719 8.37 1.70 22.49
C ALA A 719 8.66 1.80 23.99
N ALA A 720 7.64 2.13 24.80
CA ALA A 720 7.70 2.10 26.26
C ALA A 720 8.07 0.72 26.87
N ARG A 721 8.01 -0.36 26.07
CA ARG A 721 8.30 -1.74 26.50
C ARG A 721 9.50 -2.34 25.78
N PHE A 722 10.23 -1.54 25.00
CA PHE A 722 11.45 -1.99 24.34
C PHE A 722 12.51 -2.44 25.35
N PRO A 723 13.39 -3.37 24.95
CA PRO A 723 14.52 -3.74 25.77
C PRO A 723 15.44 -2.52 25.97
N ASN A 724 16.17 -2.48 27.08
CA ASN A 724 17.18 -1.44 27.28
C ASN A 724 18.30 -1.62 26.23
N PHE A 725 18.33 -0.74 25.22
CA PHE A 725 19.34 -0.78 24.17
C PHE A 725 20.67 -0.15 24.61
N ALA A 726 20.67 0.77 25.57
CA ALA A 726 21.88 1.37 26.13
C ALA A 726 22.65 0.41 27.06
N GLY A 727 21.99 -0.64 27.56
CA GLY A 727 22.59 -1.66 28.42
C GLY A 727 23.47 -2.69 27.67
N PRO A 728 24.05 -3.68 28.38
CA PRO A 728 24.94 -4.69 27.78
C PRO A 728 24.18 -5.71 26.92
N GLY A 729 22.96 -5.41 26.50
CA GLY A 729 22.05 -6.28 25.75
C GLY A 729 22.31 -6.30 24.25
N PHE A 730 22.87 -5.22 23.71
CA PHE A 730 23.11 -5.00 22.30
C PHE A 730 24.49 -4.41 22.09
N ASP A 731 25.12 -4.84 21.00
CA ASP A 731 26.50 -4.45 20.68
C ASP A 731 26.52 -3.43 19.52
N GLN A 732 25.52 -3.49 18.63
CA GLN A 732 25.30 -2.55 17.52
C GLN A 732 23.81 -2.24 17.36
N ILE A 733 23.47 -0.99 17.06
CA ILE A 733 22.09 -0.51 16.89
C ILE A 733 21.99 0.25 15.57
N LEU A 734 21.16 -0.24 14.64
CA LEU A 734 20.86 0.42 13.38
C LEU A 734 19.45 1.01 13.43
N LEU A 735 19.35 2.32 13.28
CA LEU A 735 18.09 3.05 13.23
C LEU A 735 17.89 3.62 11.82
N VAL A 736 16.78 3.33 11.16
CA VAL A 736 16.50 3.78 9.80
C VAL A 736 15.18 4.54 9.77
N ALA A 737 15.20 5.80 9.33
CA ALA A 737 14.03 6.64 9.23
C ALA A 737 13.83 7.13 7.78
N GLY A 738 12.59 7.11 7.29
CA GLY A 738 12.19 7.67 6.00
C GLY A 738 11.18 8.80 6.17
N GLY A 739 11.49 9.98 5.62
CA GLY A 739 10.65 11.17 5.69
C GLY A 739 10.29 11.55 7.14
N VAL A 740 8.99 11.67 7.40
CA VAL A 740 8.45 12.00 8.75
C VAL A 740 8.62 10.85 9.76
N GLY A 741 9.03 9.66 9.32
CA GLY A 741 9.34 8.52 10.21
C GLY A 741 10.46 8.81 11.22
N ALA A 742 11.26 9.87 11.00
CA ALA A 742 12.19 10.38 12.00
C ALA A 742 11.51 10.84 13.29
N SER A 743 10.23 11.22 13.28
CA SER A 743 9.46 11.52 14.51
C SER A 743 9.42 10.34 15.50
N PHE A 744 9.57 9.09 15.02
CA PHE A 744 9.71 7.90 15.87
C PHE A 744 11.17 7.62 16.24
N VAL A 745 12.05 7.66 15.24
CA VAL A 745 13.45 7.23 15.39
C VAL A 745 14.27 8.21 16.23
N LEU A 746 14.07 9.51 16.04
CA LEU A 746 14.87 10.57 16.66
C LEU A 746 14.73 10.63 18.20
N PRO A 747 13.53 10.57 18.82
CA PRO A 747 13.44 10.56 20.28
C PRO A 747 14.10 9.31 20.89
N ILE A 748 14.04 8.17 20.21
CA ILE A 748 14.76 6.95 20.64
C ILE A 748 16.26 7.19 20.55
N TYR A 749 16.76 7.69 19.43
CA TYR A 749 18.18 8.02 19.25
C TYR A 749 18.72 8.95 20.35
N ARG A 750 18.01 10.04 20.64
CA ARG A 750 18.36 11.00 21.69
C ARG A 750 18.40 10.36 23.08
N SER A 751 17.37 9.57 23.41
CA SER A 751 17.32 8.84 24.69
C SER A 751 18.48 7.85 24.84
N LEU A 752 18.85 7.14 23.77
CA LEU A 752 19.95 6.18 23.79
C LEU A 752 21.31 6.83 24.02
N LEU A 753 21.59 7.96 23.35
CA LEU A 753 22.83 8.68 23.54
C LEU A 753 22.88 9.42 24.88
N GLY A 754 21.73 9.90 25.39
CA GLY A 754 21.62 10.45 26.74
C GLY A 754 21.97 9.43 27.82
N GLU A 755 21.56 8.17 27.66
CA GLU A 755 21.90 7.08 28.58
C GLU A 755 23.32 6.53 28.39
N ASN A 756 23.78 6.38 27.14
CA ASN A 756 25.10 5.85 26.82
C ASN A 756 25.69 6.53 25.56
N PRO A 757 26.48 7.60 25.71
CA PRO A 757 27.13 8.29 24.59
C PRO A 757 28.07 7.39 23.78
N GLY A 758 28.63 6.35 24.39
CA GLY A 758 29.54 5.39 23.76
C GLY A 758 28.84 4.24 23.03
N ALA A 759 27.50 4.22 22.97
CA ALA A 759 26.77 3.17 22.28
C ALA A 759 27.09 3.17 20.76
N GLY A 760 27.29 1.97 20.20
CA GLY A 760 27.48 1.72 18.77
C GLY A 760 26.18 1.88 18.00
N VAL A 761 25.71 3.13 17.87
CA VAL A 761 24.47 3.49 17.19
C VAL A 761 24.81 4.09 15.83
N THR A 762 24.12 3.66 14.79
CA THR A 762 24.11 4.29 13.46
C THR A 762 22.68 4.66 13.11
N MET A 763 22.44 5.94 12.85
CA MET A 763 21.15 6.45 12.40
C MET A 763 21.23 6.84 10.92
N ILE A 764 20.37 6.24 10.11
CA ILE A 764 20.17 6.59 8.71
C ILE A 764 18.86 7.35 8.61
N TRP A 765 18.87 8.55 8.07
CA TRP A 765 17.66 9.32 7.80
C TRP A 765 17.59 9.70 6.33
N VAL A 766 16.52 9.29 5.66
CA VAL A 766 16.30 9.53 4.24
C VAL A 766 15.14 10.51 4.07
N VAL A 767 15.35 11.63 3.40
CA VAL A 767 14.32 12.64 3.12
C VAL A 767 14.36 13.06 1.66
N ARG A 768 13.23 13.58 1.14
CA ARG A 768 13.18 14.08 -0.25
C ARG A 768 13.80 15.47 -0.38
N SER A 769 13.53 16.37 0.56
CA SER A 769 14.07 17.73 0.58
C SER A 769 14.78 18.01 1.90
N ALA A 770 15.78 18.89 1.88
CA ALA A 770 16.46 19.35 3.09
C ALA A 770 15.49 20.08 4.05
N SER A 771 14.45 20.74 3.53
CA SER A 771 13.41 21.40 4.33
C SER A 771 12.68 20.43 5.26
N ASP A 772 12.42 19.20 4.82
CA ASP A 772 11.80 18.12 5.62
C ASP A 772 12.68 17.70 6.82
N ALA A 773 13.96 18.09 6.85
CA ALA A 773 14.92 17.78 7.90
C ALA A 773 15.24 18.96 8.84
N THR A 774 14.58 20.12 8.68
CA THR A 774 14.85 21.33 9.48
C THR A 774 14.13 21.34 10.84
N TRP A 775 13.01 20.64 10.96
CA TRP A 775 12.20 20.64 12.18
C TRP A 775 12.94 20.22 13.47
N PRO A 776 13.92 19.27 13.46
CA PRO A 776 14.67 18.94 14.66
C PRO A 776 15.70 19.97 15.07
N ALA A 777 16.10 20.87 14.16
CA ALA A 777 17.14 21.88 14.38
C ALA A 777 16.58 23.17 15.03
N SER A 778 15.25 23.34 14.99
CA SER A 778 14.55 24.49 15.58
C SER A 778 14.49 24.49 17.12
N ASP A 779 14.88 23.39 17.77
CA ASP A 779 14.96 23.28 19.23
C ASP A 779 16.45 23.41 19.65
N ALA A 780 16.74 24.37 20.54
CA ALA A 780 18.06 24.97 20.81
C ALA A 780 19.15 24.08 21.44
N SER A 781 19.32 22.82 21.02
CA SER A 781 20.44 21.98 21.47
C SER A 781 21.01 21.13 20.32
N GLN A 782 22.28 21.39 20.00
CA GLN A 782 23.17 20.58 19.15
C GLN A 782 22.51 20.01 17.89
N SER A 783 22.61 20.77 16.78
CA SER A 783 22.16 20.33 15.45
C SER A 783 22.51 18.86 15.23
N ILE A 784 21.49 18.00 15.24
CA ILE A 784 21.61 16.54 15.05
C ILE A 784 22.28 16.19 13.71
N LEU A 785 22.31 17.15 12.80
CA LEU A 785 23.02 17.12 11.53
C LEU A 785 24.55 17.21 11.68
N LYS A 786 25.06 17.53 12.88
CA LYS A 786 26.49 17.60 13.21
C LYS A 786 27.01 16.34 13.91
N ASP A 787 26.15 15.38 14.21
CA ASP A 787 26.54 14.13 14.86
C ASP A 787 27.03 13.13 13.81
N ASP A 788 28.28 12.69 13.93
CA ASP A 788 28.93 11.73 13.01
C ASP A 788 28.20 10.38 12.93
N LYS A 789 27.36 10.05 13.92
CA LYS A 789 26.55 8.83 13.94
C LYS A 789 25.26 8.94 13.12
N VAL A 790 24.90 10.13 12.62
CA VAL A 790 23.72 10.39 11.80
C VAL A 790 24.12 10.57 10.34
N GLN A 791 23.57 9.73 9.46
CA GLN A 791 23.78 9.82 8.01
C GLN A 791 22.46 10.27 7.35
N LEU A 792 22.44 11.52 6.88
CA LEU A 792 21.31 12.08 6.13
C LEU A 792 21.49 11.82 4.63
N TYR A 793 20.44 11.25 4.01
CA TYR A 793 20.35 11.03 2.58
C TYR A 793 19.23 11.88 1.98
N LEU A 794 19.56 12.66 0.95
CA LEU A 794 18.63 13.47 0.17
C LEU A 794 18.32 12.74 -1.14
N THR A 795 17.03 12.49 -1.42
CA THR A 795 16.59 11.73 -2.59
C THR A 795 15.67 12.51 -3.54
N GLY A 796 15.62 13.84 -3.43
CA GLY A 796 14.88 14.73 -4.33
C GLY A 796 15.82 15.65 -5.12
N ASP A 797 15.32 16.22 -6.21
CA ASP A 797 16.10 17.03 -7.14
C ASP A 797 16.55 18.35 -6.49
N ILE A 798 17.83 18.69 -6.62
CA ILE A 798 18.49 19.81 -5.91
C ILE A 798 18.34 21.15 -6.68
N LEU A 799 17.60 21.20 -7.79
CA LEU A 799 17.69 22.28 -8.77
C LEU A 799 16.85 23.56 -8.52
N GLU A 800 16.08 23.68 -7.44
CA GLU A 800 15.16 24.82 -7.26
C GLU A 800 15.61 25.96 -6.33
N SER A 801 16.88 26.04 -5.93
CA SER A 801 17.33 27.11 -5.02
C SER A 801 18.46 27.99 -5.55
N THR A 802 18.37 28.40 -6.83
CA THR A 802 19.23 29.48 -7.35
C THR A 802 18.59 30.25 -8.51
N SER A 803 17.37 30.78 -8.36
CA SER A 803 16.84 31.82 -9.25
C SER A 803 15.77 32.63 -8.53
N GLY A 804 16.16 33.80 -8.03
CA GLY A 804 15.26 34.69 -7.30
C GLY A 804 15.94 35.98 -6.86
N THR A 805 16.39 36.79 -7.83
CA THR A 805 16.71 38.21 -7.58
C THR A 805 15.43 38.96 -7.23
N GLY A 806 15.27 39.27 -5.95
CA GLY A 806 14.19 40.11 -5.42
C GLY A 806 14.57 40.67 -4.06
N THR A 807 15.24 41.82 -4.06
CA THR A 807 15.52 42.64 -2.87
C THR A 807 14.22 43.07 -2.17
N LEU A 808 14.06 42.72 -0.87
CA LEU A 808 13.80 43.65 0.25
C LEU A 808 13.53 42.94 1.60
N SER A 809 14.44 43.21 2.55
CA SER A 809 14.28 43.43 4.00
C SER A 809 13.68 42.32 4.91
N GLY A 810 14.56 41.66 5.66
CA GLY A 810 14.21 40.81 6.81
C GLY A 810 15.40 40.04 7.38
N GLY A 811 16.45 40.75 7.81
CA GLY A 811 17.70 40.17 8.31
C GLY A 811 17.55 39.43 9.64
N ALA A 812 17.43 38.11 9.58
CA ALA A 812 17.77 37.16 10.64
C ALA A 812 17.84 35.71 10.13
N THR A 813 17.08 35.38 9.07
CA THR A 813 16.87 33.99 8.61
C THR A 813 17.80 33.55 7.47
N GLU A 814 18.44 34.48 6.79
CA GLU A 814 19.35 34.20 5.67
C GLU A 814 20.70 33.61 6.15
N LEU A 815 21.06 33.84 7.42
CA LEU A 815 22.27 33.27 8.02
C LEU A 815 22.15 31.75 8.22
N GLU A 816 20.97 31.21 8.55
CA GLU A 816 20.82 29.76 8.81
C GLU A 816 20.86 28.91 7.52
N MET A 817 20.34 29.42 6.40
CA MET A 817 20.47 28.76 5.09
C MET A 817 21.89 28.87 4.51
N ALA A 818 22.57 30.01 4.69
CA ALA A 818 23.95 30.19 4.22
C ALA A 818 24.96 29.34 5.02
N HIS A 819 24.67 29.03 6.29
CA HIS A 819 25.53 28.15 7.09
C HIS A 819 25.49 26.68 6.67
N LEU A 820 24.45 26.23 5.96
CA LEU A 820 24.38 24.87 5.38
C LEU A 820 25.17 24.76 4.06
N SER A 821 25.36 25.86 3.33
CA SER A 821 26.07 25.86 2.04
C SER A 821 27.56 26.22 2.14
N GLN A 822 28.01 26.92 3.18
CA GLN A 822 29.39 27.47 3.24
C GLN A 822 30.43 26.73 4.11
N ARG A 823 30.10 25.64 4.81
CA ARG A 823 31.14 24.82 5.47
C ARG A 823 30.91 23.34 5.27
N ARG A 824 31.42 22.86 4.13
CA ARG A 824 31.68 21.45 3.86
C ARG A 824 32.48 20.86 5.03
N PRO A 825 31.95 19.89 5.79
CA PRO A 825 32.81 18.95 6.47
C PRO A 825 33.67 18.27 5.39
N GLU A 826 34.87 17.86 5.75
CA GLU A 826 35.79 17.09 4.92
C GLU A 826 35.24 15.66 4.72
N TYR A 827 34.03 15.55 4.15
CA TYR A 827 33.28 14.33 3.89
C TYR A 827 32.74 14.41 2.47
N SER A 828 33.08 13.41 1.66
CA SER A 828 32.94 13.39 0.20
C SER A 828 31.52 13.82 -0.27
N PRO A 829 31.38 14.92 -1.05
CA PRO A 829 30.08 15.50 -1.43
C PRO A 829 29.18 14.60 -2.30
N ASP A 830 29.72 13.57 -2.95
CA ASP A 830 28.98 12.76 -3.93
C ASP A 830 28.11 11.64 -3.34
N ARG A 831 28.26 11.30 -2.05
CA ARG A 831 27.63 10.07 -1.48
C ARG A 831 26.22 10.21 -0.93
N ASN A 832 25.74 11.42 -0.63
CA ASN A 832 24.52 11.61 0.17
C ASN A 832 23.32 12.21 -0.58
N CYS A 833 23.45 12.51 -1.88
CA CYS A 833 22.36 12.95 -2.76
C CYS A 833 21.83 11.80 -3.64
N ARG A 834 21.78 10.58 -3.09
CA ARG A 834 21.34 9.36 -3.77
C ARG A 834 20.54 8.49 -2.79
N ARG A 835 19.77 7.53 -3.31
CA ARG A 835 19.14 6.52 -2.46
C ARG A 835 20.23 5.72 -1.71
N PRO A 836 20.08 5.47 -0.40
CA PRO A 836 21.07 4.72 0.36
C PRO A 836 21.08 3.24 -0.07
N ASP A 837 22.28 2.67 -0.23
CA ASP A 837 22.46 1.23 -0.41
C ASP A 837 22.23 0.52 0.93
N LEU A 838 20.98 0.13 1.18
CA LEU A 838 20.57 -0.54 2.42
C LEU A 838 21.27 -1.88 2.62
N ARG A 839 21.60 -2.59 1.53
CA ARG A 839 22.34 -3.85 1.60
C ARG A 839 23.72 -3.60 2.18
N LYS A 840 24.46 -2.63 1.64
CA LYS A 840 25.79 -2.28 2.12
C LYS A 840 25.76 -1.81 3.56
N ILE A 841 24.80 -0.97 3.94
CA ILE A 841 24.63 -0.50 5.32
C ILE A 841 24.41 -1.68 6.28
N VAL A 842 23.52 -2.61 5.92
CA VAL A 842 23.28 -3.82 6.73
C VAL A 842 24.54 -4.68 6.80
N ASP A 843 25.20 -4.95 5.68
CA ASP A 843 26.42 -5.75 5.66
C ASP A 843 27.53 -5.10 6.50
N ASP A 844 27.65 -3.77 6.48
CA ASP A 844 28.62 -3.01 7.27
C ASP A 844 28.34 -3.03 8.78
N VAL A 845 27.08 -2.98 9.19
CA VAL A 845 26.73 -3.13 10.62
C VAL A 845 26.98 -4.57 11.09
N PHE A 846 26.70 -5.55 10.23
CA PHE A 846 26.77 -6.97 10.56
C PHE A 846 28.13 -7.63 10.33
N LYS A 847 29.10 -6.94 9.72
CA LYS A 847 30.45 -7.46 9.42
C LYS A 847 31.27 -7.83 10.65
N HIS A 848 30.95 -7.22 11.78
CA HIS A 848 31.59 -7.48 13.07
C HIS A 848 31.21 -8.89 13.60
N GLY A 849 31.78 -9.31 14.73
CA GLY A 849 31.76 -10.72 15.16
C GLY A 849 30.35 -11.35 15.19
N VAL A 850 30.23 -12.62 14.77
CA VAL A 850 28.93 -13.36 14.65
C VAL A 850 28.14 -13.44 15.97
N GLU A 851 28.83 -13.23 17.09
CA GLU A 851 28.25 -13.25 18.44
C GLU A 851 27.58 -11.94 18.86
N GLU A 852 27.79 -10.85 18.11
CA GLU A 852 27.19 -9.56 18.41
C GLU A 852 25.68 -9.57 18.17
N ARG A 853 24.98 -8.95 19.11
CA ARG A 853 23.53 -8.77 19.12
C ARG A 853 23.23 -7.43 18.51
N VAL A 854 22.50 -7.46 17.40
CA VAL A 854 22.17 -6.27 16.63
C VAL A 854 20.70 -5.93 16.83
N ALA A 855 20.41 -4.67 17.15
CA ALA A 855 19.05 -4.15 17.10
C ALA A 855 18.87 -3.36 15.80
N VAL A 856 17.78 -3.62 15.08
CA VAL A 856 17.42 -2.88 13.87
C VAL A 856 16.01 -2.33 14.03
N MET A 857 15.87 -1.02 13.83
CA MET A 857 14.59 -0.32 13.84
C MET A 857 14.40 0.41 12.52
N VAL A 858 13.20 0.32 11.96
CA VAL A 858 12.83 1.08 10.77
C VAL A 858 11.47 1.75 10.94
N CYS A 859 11.36 2.99 10.47
CA CYS A 859 10.09 3.72 10.36
C CYS A 859 10.12 4.55 9.07
N GLY A 860 9.36 4.15 8.05
CA GLY A 860 9.40 4.79 6.74
C GLY A 860 8.44 4.15 5.74
N PRO A 861 8.60 4.44 4.44
CA PRO A 861 7.82 3.81 3.38
C PRO A 861 7.91 2.28 3.42
N GLU A 862 6.82 1.58 3.10
CA GLU A 862 6.76 0.10 3.18
C GLU A 862 7.89 -0.56 2.38
N GLY A 863 8.13 -0.13 1.14
CA GLY A 863 9.20 -0.67 0.29
C GLY A 863 10.58 -0.62 0.95
N MET A 864 10.94 0.49 1.61
CA MET A 864 12.20 0.64 2.34
C MET A 864 12.28 -0.35 3.52
N ALA A 865 11.19 -0.51 4.27
CA ALA A 865 11.14 -1.43 5.40
C ALA A 865 11.23 -2.90 4.94
N HIS A 866 10.57 -3.26 3.83
CA HIS A 866 10.63 -4.60 3.24
C HIS A 866 12.03 -4.93 2.72
N GLU A 867 12.67 -4.00 2.02
CA GLU A 867 14.05 -4.14 1.52
C GLU A 867 15.02 -4.36 2.68
N LEU A 868 14.98 -3.49 3.70
CA LEU A 868 15.82 -3.62 4.88
C LEU A 868 15.60 -4.96 5.60
N ARG A 869 14.33 -5.39 5.75
CA ARG A 869 13.98 -6.68 6.35
C ARG A 869 14.56 -7.84 5.54
N ARG A 870 14.52 -7.78 4.21
CA ARG A 870 15.08 -8.83 3.33
C ARG A 870 16.58 -8.98 3.55
N HIS A 871 17.33 -7.88 3.61
CA HIS A 871 18.77 -7.90 3.83
C HIS A 871 19.14 -8.42 5.23
N VAL A 872 18.48 -7.92 6.28
CA VAL A 872 18.67 -8.41 7.66
C VAL A 872 18.33 -9.90 7.78
N GLY A 873 17.28 -10.36 7.09
CA GLY A 873 16.88 -11.77 7.08
C GLY A 873 17.96 -12.73 6.57
N THR A 874 18.85 -12.28 5.69
CA THR A 874 19.98 -13.09 5.23
C THR A 874 20.96 -13.40 6.36
N TRP A 875 21.21 -12.43 7.24
CA TRP A 875 22.06 -12.54 8.41
C TRP A 875 21.43 -13.38 9.52
N VAL A 876 20.11 -13.26 9.72
CA VAL A 876 19.36 -14.10 10.66
C VAL A 876 19.44 -15.58 10.27
N ARG A 877 19.33 -15.89 8.96
CA ARG A 877 19.53 -17.26 8.43
C ARG A 877 20.95 -17.78 8.61
N LYS A 878 21.96 -16.91 8.63
CA LYS A 878 23.35 -17.23 9.00
C LYS A 878 23.56 -17.44 10.52
N GLY A 879 22.50 -17.29 11.33
CA GLY A 879 22.49 -17.56 12.77
C GLY A 879 22.67 -16.33 13.67
N ARG A 880 22.74 -15.11 13.10
CA ARG A 880 22.88 -13.85 13.85
C ARG A 880 21.72 -13.64 14.83
N LYS A 881 22.01 -13.01 15.96
CA LYS A 881 21.00 -12.59 16.94
C LYS A 881 20.56 -11.17 16.61
N VAL A 882 19.34 -11.05 16.09
CA VAL A 882 18.77 -9.76 15.70
C VAL A 882 17.49 -9.51 16.47
N TRP A 883 17.36 -8.30 17.01
CA TRP A 883 16.07 -7.75 17.41
C TRP A 883 15.61 -6.79 16.31
N TRP A 884 14.39 -6.99 15.81
CA TRP A 884 13.84 -6.25 14.68
C TRP A 884 12.54 -5.58 15.09
N HIS A 885 12.40 -4.31 14.74
CA HIS A 885 11.16 -3.56 14.86
C HIS A 885 10.89 -2.75 13.61
N ASN A 886 9.69 -2.89 13.07
CA ASN A 886 9.19 -2.06 11.98
C ASN A 886 8.03 -1.24 12.55
N GLU A 887 8.24 0.06 12.72
CA GLU A 887 7.20 0.99 13.15
C GLU A 887 6.47 1.52 11.92
N GLY A 888 5.14 1.42 11.94
CA GLY A 888 4.30 1.97 10.90
C GLY A 888 2.84 1.92 11.29
N PHE A 889 2.07 2.90 10.79
CA PHE A 889 0.62 2.88 10.86
C PHE A 889 0.10 2.27 9.55
N SER A 890 0.04 0.93 9.48
CA SER A 890 -0.59 0.26 8.33
C SER A 890 -2.11 0.45 8.41
N TRP A 891 -2.67 1.40 7.66
CA TRP A 891 -4.12 1.54 7.52
C TRP A 891 -4.66 0.70 6.39
#